data_AF-A0A3A0ARG0-F1
#
_entry.id   AF-A0A3A0ARG0-F1
#
_cell.length_a   1.000
_cell.length_b   1.000
_cell.length_c   1.000
_cell.angle_alpha   90.00
_cell.angle_beta   90.00
_cell.angle_gamma   90.00
#
_symmetry.space_group_name_H-M   'P 1'
#
loop_
_entity.id
_entity.type
_entity.pdbx_description
1 polymer ?
#
loop_
_entity_poly.entity_id
_entity_poly.type
_entity_poly.pdbx_seq_one_letter_code
_entity_poly.pdbx_strand_id
1 'polypeptide(L)'
;MRANMIFLLLLCGVSTLIGLTSCGRQADEERDIEIAVALTQTAAAQAEALPSPTIAATPIPAPTATTPPTTAPTPDLQTAEEATLAEATELETLAALNLGLEPDTTGTGIAGVRALKLESPSADNLWLVYTYGLRSSEPEQNHLLVLYSKSDRGWREVASVELSATSPAEPSPDSIEEGAVQQVHVEPANLWIQVEGGVGAHSGIYALYRFDGRNLRREAFGSNAHSIVGQLDDLNGDGVPEVVLDVSDYYVFCYSCGAHYAQYNILRWDGTRMAPVSLTPLDETAPAALREANQAALTLAAAGLWKEAEAAIDSGIALNIADPLFEWNAVYIQYNAVVKRAVATEDQTMDYPLLAQIFYGDYAAALDLMRAYTPADIFALRTPLIIGTAAEGATQQLANRILSSVEPVLRVRPNLAAAYYLRGWASFLKHGFADDAVLADLERAAQLAGDDALLVDTVAFFGGDPSTLSLAAPRPSTAVTATTATVTSTVAATAPATIEPQTAASSPTSAAGGRIYYSAQDVDGRSAIFAVAVSPGAQPERIVPDAVQPAVQPGGERLAFHSTRDDMLGVGGFDQATGERLRFTYNIEDAFPTWNPAGNRLFFASTRYGDGRWRLYHVWADGNGEATDMRYGQDPAWHPNDNLIVYKGCDDAGGHCGLWLMRSDGADRRPLTDNAGDARPRWTPNGDAVIFMSDQRDGNWEIYLVMTATGTVTQLTDHPADDGLPVVSPDGTSAAFVSNRENGWAIWTMPIRGGTATSLVPIGELPNWLEQGVDWTE
;
A
#
# COMPACT_ATOMS: atom_id res chain seq x y z
N MET A 1 -37.98 21.59 -63.24
CA MET A 1 -38.59 20.53 -64.05
C MET A 1 -39.07 19.43 -63.12
N ARG A 2 -40.39 19.17 -63.10
CA ARG A 2 -41.15 17.94 -62.76
C ARG A 2 -40.68 17.12 -61.53
N ALA A 3 -41.42 17.17 -60.42
CA ALA A 3 -42.58 16.32 -60.04
C ALA A 3 -42.12 14.99 -59.37
N ASN A 4 -42.71 14.42 -58.31
CA ASN A 4 -44.09 14.46 -57.83
C ASN A 4 -44.25 13.77 -56.43
N MET A 5 -45.20 14.27 -55.63
CA MET A 5 -46.25 13.57 -54.82
C MET A 5 -45.92 12.53 -53.72
N ILE A 6 -46.27 12.79 -52.44
CA ILE A 6 -47.52 12.41 -51.65
C ILE A 6 -47.33 11.08 -50.87
N PHE A 7 -47.31 11.02 -49.52
CA PHE A 7 -48.34 11.17 -48.45
C PHE A 7 -48.85 9.81 -47.92
N LEU A 8 -48.65 9.50 -46.61
CA LEU A 8 -49.46 8.67 -45.67
C LEU A 8 -48.60 8.45 -44.38
N LEU A 9 -48.87 8.98 -43.18
CA LEU A 9 -49.99 8.97 -42.21
C LEU A 9 -49.70 8.08 -40.95
N LEU A 10 -49.70 8.75 -39.77
CA LEU A 10 -50.24 8.35 -38.44
C LEU A 10 -49.54 7.22 -37.66
N LEU A 11 -49.38 7.20 -36.32
CA LEU A 11 -49.89 8.02 -35.20
C LEU A 11 -49.14 7.60 -33.89
N CYS A 12 -48.95 8.58 -33.00
CA CYS A 12 -48.90 8.52 -31.52
C CYS A 12 -47.76 7.82 -30.76
N GLY A 13 -47.15 8.58 -29.84
CA GLY A 13 -46.52 8.02 -28.63
C GLY A 13 -45.44 8.90 -27.98
N VAL A 14 -45.85 10.02 -27.38
CA VAL A 14 -45.23 10.77 -26.26
C VAL A 14 -43.86 10.28 -25.73
N SER A 15 -42.84 11.15 -25.81
CA SER A 15 -42.05 11.62 -24.65
C SER A 15 -40.89 12.51 -25.10
N THR A 16 -40.79 13.67 -24.46
CA THR A 16 -39.84 14.75 -24.74
C THR A 16 -38.61 14.62 -23.83
N LEU A 17 -37.44 14.98 -24.39
CA LEU A 17 -36.20 15.44 -23.75
C LEU A 17 -35.33 14.43 -22.95
N ILE A 18 -34.37 13.81 -23.64
CA ILE A 18 -32.96 13.75 -23.19
C ILE A 18 -32.09 14.01 -24.43
N GLY A 19 -31.41 15.15 -24.45
CA GLY A 19 -30.45 15.51 -25.49
C GLY A 19 -29.09 14.89 -25.21
N LEU A 20 -28.83 13.71 -25.78
CA LEU A 20 -27.48 13.20 -26.01
C LEU A 20 -27.20 13.35 -27.49
N THR A 21 -26.26 14.22 -27.86
CA THR A 21 -25.68 14.24 -29.20
C THR A 21 -24.24 13.75 -29.10
N SER A 22 -24.06 12.48 -29.43
CA SER A 22 -22.80 11.97 -29.95
C SER A 22 -22.50 12.68 -31.28
N CYS A 23 -21.32 13.27 -31.42
CA CYS A 23 -20.78 13.60 -32.73
C CYS A 23 -19.30 13.23 -32.73
N GLY A 24 -18.96 12.19 -33.49
CA GLY A 24 -17.59 11.82 -33.80
C GLY A 24 -17.03 12.63 -34.97
N ARG A 25 -15.73 12.91 -34.90
CA ARG A 25 -14.73 13.15 -35.97
C ARG A 25 -13.46 13.61 -35.26
N GLN A 26 -12.36 12.86 -35.20
CA GLN A 26 -11.44 12.44 -36.27
C GLN A 26 -10.91 13.61 -37.14
N ALA A 27 -9.59 13.81 -37.02
CA ALA A 27 -8.67 14.70 -37.75
C ALA A 27 -8.52 16.14 -37.23
N ASP A 28 -7.41 16.39 -36.52
CA ASP A 28 -6.38 17.40 -36.86
C ASP A 28 -5.27 17.43 -35.78
N GLU A 29 -4.36 16.44 -35.82
CA GLU A 29 -3.05 16.47 -35.14
C GLU A 29 -1.99 16.81 -36.18
N GLU A 30 -1.76 18.10 -36.44
CA GLU A 30 -0.58 18.58 -37.17
C GLU A 30 -0.46 20.12 -37.04
N ARG A 31 -0.28 20.60 -35.80
CA ARG A 31 0.14 21.98 -35.49
C ARG A 31 0.47 22.11 -34.01
N ASP A 32 1.66 21.65 -33.62
CA ASP A 32 2.39 22.11 -32.44
C ASP A 32 3.83 21.55 -32.45
N ILE A 33 4.54 21.84 -33.54
CA ILE A 33 6.02 21.75 -33.61
C ILE A 33 6.48 22.99 -34.39
N GLU A 34 6.48 24.14 -33.73
CA GLU A 34 7.29 25.33 -34.05
C GLU A 34 6.83 26.45 -33.11
N ILE A 35 7.46 26.55 -31.92
CA ILE A 35 7.80 27.77 -31.15
C ILE A 35 8.45 27.27 -29.85
N ALA A 36 9.67 26.74 -29.97
CA ALA A 36 10.55 26.48 -28.83
C ALA A 36 12.03 26.58 -29.27
N VAL A 37 12.39 27.65 -30.01
CA VAL A 37 13.78 27.94 -30.45
C VAL A 37 14.15 29.43 -30.29
N ALA A 38 13.44 30.20 -29.48
CA ALA A 38 13.86 31.58 -29.22
C ALA A 38 13.51 31.98 -27.79
N LEU A 39 14.42 31.69 -26.86
CA LEU A 39 14.74 32.51 -25.67
C LEU A 39 15.89 31.87 -24.87
N THR A 40 17.01 31.62 -25.56
CA THR A 40 18.32 31.38 -24.94
C THR A 40 19.33 32.26 -25.67
N GLN A 41 19.53 33.49 -25.19
CA GLN A 41 20.77 34.28 -25.31
C GLN A 41 20.53 35.75 -24.93
N THR A 42 20.74 36.07 -23.65
CA THR A 42 21.30 37.32 -23.07
C THR A 42 20.94 37.26 -21.57
N ALA A 43 21.82 37.30 -20.59
CA ALA A 43 23.24 37.63 -20.56
C ALA A 43 23.89 36.94 -19.36
N ALA A 44 25.04 36.30 -19.59
CA ALA A 44 26.04 36.04 -18.57
C ALA A 44 26.93 37.28 -18.45
N ALA A 45 27.01 37.89 -17.27
CA ALA A 45 28.14 38.72 -16.86
C ALA A 45 28.10 38.99 -15.35
N GLN A 46 29.27 38.83 -14.72
CA GLN A 46 29.66 39.24 -13.35
C GLN A 46 29.41 38.23 -12.21
N ALA A 47 30.35 37.27 -12.12
CA ALA A 47 30.72 36.65 -10.85
C ALA A 47 31.99 37.36 -10.32
N GLU A 48 31.88 38.05 -9.18
CA GLU A 48 33.01 38.47 -8.36
C GLU A 48 33.15 37.52 -7.17
N ALA A 49 34.38 37.06 -6.96
CA ALA A 49 34.76 36.11 -5.93
C ALA A 49 34.78 36.75 -4.53
N LEU A 50 34.23 36.04 -3.54
CA LEU A 50 34.44 36.32 -2.12
C LEU A 50 35.01 35.07 -1.42
N PRO A 51 35.96 35.22 -0.48
CA PRO A 51 36.74 34.12 0.07
C PRO A 51 36.03 33.38 1.20
N SER A 52 36.31 32.08 1.31
CA SER A 52 35.86 31.17 2.37
C SER A 52 36.34 31.62 3.76
N PRO A 53 35.48 31.60 4.81
CA PRO A 53 35.97 31.73 6.17
C PRO A 53 36.46 30.36 6.67
N THR A 54 37.75 30.31 7.03
CA THR A 54 38.32 29.25 7.87
C THR A 54 37.96 29.55 9.32
N ILE A 55 37.19 28.68 9.98
CA ILE A 55 36.99 28.75 11.44
C ILE A 55 37.81 27.64 12.09
N ALA A 56 38.86 28.04 12.81
CA ALA A 56 39.66 27.20 13.66
C ALA A 56 38.87 26.82 14.93
N ALA A 57 38.94 25.54 15.31
CA ALA A 57 38.39 25.05 16.56
C ALA A 57 39.15 25.62 17.77
N THR A 58 38.43 26.29 18.67
CA THR A 58 38.93 26.69 20.00
C THR A 58 38.27 25.80 21.05
N PRO A 59 39.00 25.30 22.07
CA PRO A 59 38.42 24.43 23.09
C PRO A 59 37.57 25.22 24.09
N ILE A 60 36.37 24.69 24.37
CA ILE A 60 35.39 25.23 25.31
C ILE A 60 35.89 24.99 26.76
N PRO A 61 35.93 26.01 27.64
CA PRO A 61 36.25 25.80 29.05
C PRO A 61 35.06 25.22 29.82
N ALA A 62 35.34 24.34 30.78
CA ALA A 62 34.35 23.68 31.62
C ALA A 62 33.47 24.68 32.41
N PRO A 63 32.16 24.44 32.54
CA PRO A 63 31.27 25.35 33.26
C PRO A 63 31.53 25.30 34.77
N THR A 64 31.66 26.48 35.36
CA THR A 64 31.73 26.69 36.81
C THR A 64 30.31 26.61 37.39
N ALA A 65 30.14 25.89 38.50
CA ALA A 65 28.85 25.73 39.16
C ALA A 65 28.27 27.07 39.65
N THR A 66 27.13 27.47 39.09
CA THR A 66 26.25 28.51 39.64
C THR A 66 24.92 27.90 40.05
N THR A 67 24.47 28.31 41.24
CA THR A 67 23.22 27.93 41.93
C THR A 67 21.98 27.92 41.03
N PRO A 68 21.04 26.98 41.23
CA PRO A 68 19.86 26.86 40.39
C PRO A 68 18.89 28.04 40.61
N PRO A 69 18.25 28.56 39.55
CA PRO A 69 17.13 29.47 39.68
C PRO A 69 15.88 28.69 40.12
N THR A 70 15.08 29.34 40.96
CA THR A 70 13.76 28.88 41.40
C THR A 70 12.89 28.49 40.21
N THR A 71 12.46 27.23 40.16
CA THR A 71 11.48 26.70 39.21
C THR A 71 10.16 27.46 39.33
N ALA A 72 9.77 28.13 38.25
CA ALA A 72 8.37 28.45 37.97
C ALA A 72 7.61 27.14 37.66
N PRO A 73 6.32 27.03 37.99
CA PRO A 73 5.56 25.82 37.73
C PRO A 73 5.45 25.58 36.22
N THR A 74 5.79 24.36 35.79
CA THR A 74 5.47 23.83 34.46
C THR A 74 3.94 23.77 34.32
N PRO A 75 3.33 24.28 33.23
CA PRO A 75 1.90 24.11 33.01
C PRO A 75 1.56 22.63 32.90
N ASP A 76 0.42 22.24 33.49
CA ASP A 76 -0.11 20.89 33.44
C ASP A 76 -0.55 20.55 32.01
N LEU A 77 -0.05 19.47 31.41
CA LEU A 77 -0.30 19.11 30.01
C LEU A 77 -1.79 18.93 29.71
N GLN A 78 -2.57 18.39 30.67
CA GLN A 78 -4.03 18.27 30.55
C GLN A 78 -4.71 19.63 30.40
N THR A 79 -4.25 20.66 31.12
CA THR A 79 -4.84 22.00 31.01
C THR A 79 -4.54 22.69 29.68
N ALA A 80 -3.42 22.36 29.04
CA ALA A 80 -3.07 22.90 27.71
C ALA A 80 -3.89 22.25 26.60
N GLU A 81 -4.20 20.96 26.74
CA GLU A 81 -5.02 20.21 25.79
C GLU A 81 -6.50 20.59 25.89
N GLU A 82 -7.05 20.68 27.10
CA GLU A 82 -8.41 21.18 27.36
C GLU A 82 -8.59 22.62 26.86
N ALA A 83 -7.58 23.48 27.06
CA ALA A 83 -7.60 24.84 26.53
C ALA A 83 -7.65 24.82 25.00
N THR A 84 -6.79 24.04 24.36
CA THR A 84 -6.73 23.93 22.89
C THR A 84 -8.07 23.44 22.32
N LEU A 85 -8.70 22.44 22.93
CA LEU A 85 -10.02 21.96 22.51
C LEU A 85 -11.09 23.07 22.60
N ALA A 86 -11.08 23.87 23.66
CA ALA A 86 -12.00 24.98 23.80
C ALA A 86 -11.79 26.07 22.72
N GLU A 87 -10.54 26.35 22.35
CA GLU A 87 -10.22 27.27 21.26
C GLU A 87 -10.70 26.73 19.91
N ALA A 88 -10.54 25.43 19.68
CA ALA A 88 -11.00 24.75 18.47
C ALA A 88 -12.53 24.90 18.32
N THR A 89 -13.28 24.55 19.37
CA THR A 89 -14.75 24.65 19.37
C THR A 89 -15.24 26.09 19.18
N GLU A 90 -14.56 27.07 19.79
CA GLU A 90 -14.87 28.49 19.61
C GLU A 90 -14.70 28.91 18.14
N LEU A 91 -13.58 28.51 17.52
CA LEU A 91 -13.27 28.83 16.13
C LEU A 91 -14.21 28.12 15.15
N GLU A 92 -14.53 26.85 15.38
CA GLU A 92 -15.49 26.09 14.56
C GLU A 92 -16.86 26.74 14.58
N THR A 93 -17.32 27.19 15.75
CA THR A 93 -18.60 27.91 15.89
C THR A 93 -18.59 29.23 15.11
N LEU A 94 -17.51 30.00 15.22
CA LEU A 94 -17.32 31.25 14.50
C LEU A 94 -17.30 31.01 12.98
N ALA A 95 -16.53 30.02 12.52
CA ALA A 95 -16.36 29.72 11.11
C ALA A 95 -17.65 29.17 10.50
N ALA A 96 -18.35 28.25 11.17
CA ALA A 96 -19.65 27.75 10.72
C ALA A 96 -20.66 28.89 10.52
N LEU A 97 -20.71 29.85 11.47
CA LEU A 97 -21.57 31.02 11.36
C LEU A 97 -21.19 31.93 10.18
N ASN A 98 -19.89 32.18 9.98
CA ASN A 98 -19.39 33.01 8.89
C ASN A 98 -19.63 32.38 7.51
N LEU A 99 -19.55 31.05 7.43
CA LEU A 99 -19.81 30.27 6.22
C LEU A 99 -21.30 30.03 5.95
N GLY A 100 -22.17 30.42 6.89
CA GLY A 100 -23.61 30.18 6.79
C GLY A 100 -23.97 28.70 6.73
N LEU A 101 -23.18 27.85 7.41
CA LEU A 101 -23.45 26.42 7.48
C LEU A 101 -24.62 26.17 8.43
N GLU A 102 -25.75 25.72 7.87
CA GLU A 102 -26.84 25.13 8.64
C GLU A 102 -26.52 23.65 8.92
N PRO A 103 -26.98 23.06 10.05
CA PRO A 103 -26.77 21.64 10.32
C PRO A 103 -27.36 20.78 9.19
N ASP A 104 -26.51 20.08 8.43
CA ASP A 104 -26.97 19.16 7.39
C ASP A 104 -27.66 17.96 8.05
N THR A 105 -28.99 17.91 7.93
CA THR A 105 -29.82 16.81 8.43
C THR A 105 -30.19 15.81 7.33
N THR A 106 -29.72 16.05 6.11
CA THR A 106 -30.05 15.29 4.90
C THR A 106 -28.88 14.45 4.38
N GLY A 107 -27.65 14.77 4.79
CA GLY A 107 -26.43 14.09 4.36
C GLY A 107 -26.08 14.37 2.90
N THR A 108 -26.42 15.56 2.39
CA THR A 108 -26.25 15.94 0.98
C THR A 108 -25.53 17.28 0.80
N GLY A 109 -24.86 17.79 1.84
CA GLY A 109 -24.10 19.03 1.80
C GLY A 109 -22.92 19.03 2.77
N ILE A 110 -22.32 20.20 2.96
CA ILE A 110 -21.20 20.37 3.89
C ILE A 110 -21.71 20.05 5.29
N ALA A 111 -21.18 18.98 5.87
CA ALA A 111 -21.61 18.45 7.16
C ALA A 111 -21.16 19.34 8.32
N GLY A 112 -20.03 20.03 8.15
CA GLY A 112 -19.53 20.96 9.16
C GLY A 112 -18.13 21.49 8.84
N VAL A 113 -17.50 22.04 9.88
CA VAL A 113 -16.11 22.48 9.87
C VAL A 113 -15.31 21.82 10.99
N ARG A 114 -14.00 21.71 10.77
CA ARG A 114 -13.03 21.32 11.80
C ARG A 114 -11.91 22.34 11.91
N ALA A 115 -11.47 22.61 13.12
CA ALA A 115 -10.35 23.49 13.43
C ALA A 115 -9.12 22.67 13.89
N LEU A 116 -7.99 22.89 13.23
CA LEU A 116 -6.70 22.30 13.56
C LEU A 116 -5.74 23.40 14.01
N LYS A 117 -5.15 23.24 15.19
CA LYS A 117 -4.06 24.11 15.63
C LYS A 117 -2.81 23.77 14.83
N LEU A 118 -2.14 24.78 14.28
CA LEU A 118 -1.00 24.58 13.41
C LEU A 118 0.31 24.90 14.11
N GLU A 119 1.32 24.10 13.83
CA GLU A 119 2.71 24.42 14.15
C GLU A 119 3.29 25.29 13.04
N SER A 120 3.74 26.51 13.36
CA SER A 120 4.34 27.40 12.35
C SER A 120 5.70 27.92 12.79
N PRO A 121 6.70 27.92 11.89
CA PRO A 121 8.02 28.47 12.18
C PRO A 121 8.02 30.01 12.23
N SER A 122 7.00 30.67 11.70
CA SER A 122 7.00 32.11 11.40
C SER A 122 5.91 32.92 12.10
N ALA A 123 4.92 32.25 12.69
CA ALA A 123 3.76 32.89 13.29
C ALA A 123 3.19 32.07 14.45
N ASP A 124 3.08 32.69 15.62
CA ASP A 124 2.45 32.06 16.77
C ASP A 124 0.92 32.02 16.62
N ASN A 125 0.28 30.96 17.13
CA ASN A 125 -1.17 30.78 17.20
C ASN A 125 -1.93 30.81 15.86
N LEU A 126 -1.41 30.09 14.86
CA LEU A 126 -2.14 29.81 13.63
C LEU A 126 -3.06 28.59 13.77
N TRP A 127 -4.19 28.66 13.10
CA TRP A 127 -5.21 27.62 13.06
C TRP A 127 -5.70 27.45 11.62
N LEU A 128 -5.94 26.21 11.20
CA LEU A 128 -6.62 25.88 9.96
C LEU A 128 -8.05 25.51 10.27
N VAL A 129 -9.01 26.08 9.55
CA VAL A 129 -10.38 25.60 9.48
C VAL A 129 -10.61 25.00 8.11
N TYR A 130 -11.20 23.82 8.06
CA TYR A 130 -11.64 23.21 6.80
C TYR A 130 -13.08 22.70 6.88
N THR A 131 -13.77 22.67 5.75
CA THR A 131 -15.11 22.09 5.64
C THR A 131 -15.03 20.61 5.24
N TYR A 132 -15.87 19.77 5.82
CA TYR A 132 -15.98 18.34 5.52
C TYR A 132 -17.43 17.94 5.19
N GLY A 133 -17.64 16.75 4.63
CA GLY A 133 -18.94 16.28 4.13
C GLY A 133 -18.99 16.24 2.60
N LEU A 134 -20.18 16.40 2.04
CA LEU A 134 -20.41 16.40 0.59
C LEU A 134 -20.51 17.82 0.04
N ARG A 135 -19.93 18.06 -1.12
CA ARG A 135 -20.13 19.28 -1.88
C ARG A 135 -21.59 19.41 -2.30
N SER A 136 -22.22 20.55 -2.02
CA SER A 136 -23.57 20.84 -2.53
C SER A 136 -23.47 21.40 -3.95
N SER A 137 -24.37 20.98 -4.84
CA SER A 137 -24.52 21.56 -6.18
C SER A 137 -25.64 22.60 -6.28
N GLU A 138 -26.58 22.65 -5.31
CA GLU A 138 -27.77 23.51 -5.35
C GLU A 138 -28.15 24.05 -3.96
N PRO A 139 -27.69 25.26 -3.57
CA PRO A 139 -26.72 26.08 -4.29
C PRO A 139 -25.33 25.43 -4.30
N GLU A 140 -24.51 25.75 -5.32
CA GLU A 140 -23.13 25.28 -5.37
C GLU A 140 -22.35 25.82 -4.17
N GLN A 141 -21.77 24.90 -3.40
CA GLN A 141 -20.95 25.22 -2.23
C GLN A 141 -19.74 24.31 -2.22
N ASN A 142 -18.59 24.83 -2.64
CA ASN A 142 -17.32 24.12 -2.62
C ASN A 142 -16.75 24.02 -1.20
N HIS A 143 -15.85 23.06 -1.01
CA HIS A 143 -15.08 22.99 0.24
C HIS A 143 -14.12 24.18 0.37
N LEU A 144 -13.79 24.54 1.61
CA LEU A 144 -12.95 25.68 1.95
C LEU A 144 -11.84 25.27 2.91
N LEU A 145 -10.67 25.89 2.74
CA LEU A 145 -9.62 25.95 3.74
C LEU A 145 -9.44 27.41 4.16
N VAL A 146 -9.41 27.68 5.45
CA VAL A 146 -9.28 29.03 6.00
C VAL A 146 -8.27 29.04 7.13
N LEU A 147 -7.19 29.81 6.97
CA LEU A 147 -6.21 30.06 8.01
C LEU A 147 -6.68 31.21 8.90
N TYR A 148 -6.66 31.00 10.20
CA TYR A 148 -6.92 31.99 11.24
C TYR A 148 -5.69 32.21 12.12
N SER A 149 -5.62 33.41 12.69
CA SER A 149 -4.68 33.77 13.75
C SER A 149 -5.45 34.13 15.02
N LYS A 150 -5.03 33.63 16.18
CA LYS A 150 -5.60 34.00 17.48
C LYS A 150 -4.74 35.04 18.19
N SER A 151 -5.38 36.12 18.65
CA SER A 151 -4.75 37.17 19.46
C SER A 151 -5.67 37.61 20.61
N ASP A 152 -5.19 38.48 21.50
CA ASP A 152 -6.01 39.10 22.56
C ASP A 152 -7.23 39.88 22.02
N ARG A 153 -7.23 40.23 20.73
CA ARG A 153 -8.34 40.90 20.04
C ARG A 153 -9.35 39.94 19.42
N GLY A 154 -9.17 38.63 19.62
CA GLY A 154 -9.97 37.56 19.02
C GLY A 154 -9.35 36.98 17.75
N TRP A 155 -10.18 36.22 17.04
CA TRP A 155 -9.85 35.52 15.80
C TRP A 155 -9.78 36.46 14.60
N ARG A 156 -8.79 36.27 13.74
CA ARG A 156 -8.64 36.99 12.48
C ARG A 156 -8.25 36.05 11.36
N GLU A 157 -9.03 36.05 10.27
CA GLU A 157 -8.68 35.34 9.04
C GLU A 157 -7.38 35.89 8.44
N VAL A 158 -6.48 34.99 8.06
CA VAL A 158 -5.16 35.28 7.49
C VAL A 158 -5.17 35.00 6.00
N ALA A 159 -5.72 33.86 5.59
CA ALA A 159 -5.82 33.43 4.20
C ALA A 159 -6.97 32.44 4.05
N SER A 160 -7.56 32.34 2.86
CA SER A 160 -8.55 31.32 2.53
C SER A 160 -8.36 30.84 1.10
N VAL A 161 -8.74 29.59 0.85
CA VAL A 161 -8.85 29.02 -0.49
C VAL A 161 -10.13 28.21 -0.60
N GLU A 162 -10.88 28.47 -1.67
CA GLU A 162 -12.02 27.67 -2.09
C GLU A 162 -11.53 26.56 -3.01
N LEU A 163 -11.84 25.32 -2.64
CA LEU A 163 -11.47 24.10 -3.35
C LEU A 163 -12.41 23.90 -4.55
N SER A 164 -12.28 24.81 -5.52
CA SER A 164 -13.04 24.84 -6.77
C SER A 164 -12.27 24.23 -7.93
N ALA A 165 -13.01 23.68 -8.90
CA ALA A 165 -12.45 23.12 -10.11
C ALA A 165 -11.72 24.21 -10.90
N THR A 166 -10.48 23.94 -11.26
CA THR A 166 -9.67 24.88 -12.05
C THR A 166 -9.52 24.43 -13.50
N SER A 167 -9.71 23.14 -13.77
CA SER A 167 -9.80 22.55 -15.11
C SER A 167 -10.49 21.18 -15.03
N PRO A 168 -10.84 20.54 -16.17
CA PRO A 168 -11.32 19.15 -16.15
C PRO A 168 -10.33 18.14 -15.56
N ALA A 169 -9.02 18.42 -15.62
CA ALA A 169 -7.97 17.60 -15.02
C ALA A 169 -7.71 17.96 -13.54
N GLU A 170 -8.33 19.04 -13.05
CA GLU A 170 -8.19 19.53 -11.68
C GLU A 170 -9.59 19.83 -11.10
N PRO A 171 -10.40 18.78 -10.86
CA PRO A 171 -11.78 18.91 -10.37
C PRO A 171 -11.82 19.39 -8.91
N SER A 172 -12.98 19.93 -8.50
CA SER A 172 -13.30 20.13 -7.08
C SER A 172 -13.45 18.77 -6.39
N PRO A 173 -13.03 18.61 -5.11
CA PRO A 173 -13.49 17.48 -4.31
C PRO A 173 -15.01 17.54 -4.16
N ASP A 174 -15.67 16.43 -4.50
CA ASP A 174 -17.08 16.23 -4.19
C ASP A 174 -17.29 15.78 -2.73
N SER A 175 -16.28 15.18 -2.12
CA SER A 175 -16.28 14.84 -0.69
C SER A 175 -14.94 15.15 -0.04
N ILE A 176 -14.99 15.59 1.22
CA ILE A 176 -13.83 15.64 2.12
C ILE A 176 -14.28 14.97 3.41
N GLU A 177 -13.57 13.92 3.81
CA GLU A 177 -13.87 13.25 5.08
C GLU A 177 -13.36 14.05 6.27
N GLU A 178 -13.99 13.83 7.43
CA GLU A 178 -13.48 14.37 8.68
C GLU A 178 -12.12 13.74 8.99
N GLY A 179 -11.05 14.54 8.96
CA GLY A 179 -9.66 14.08 9.12
C GLY A 179 -8.86 13.97 7.81
N ALA A 180 -9.48 14.17 6.64
CA ALA A 180 -8.80 14.14 5.33
C ALA A 180 -7.98 15.39 5.01
N VAL A 181 -7.96 16.38 5.91
CA VAL A 181 -7.12 17.57 5.83
C VAL A 181 -6.17 17.58 7.00
N GLN A 182 -4.87 17.63 6.73
CA GLN A 182 -3.83 17.48 7.75
C GLN A 182 -2.69 18.47 7.53
N GLN A 183 -2.08 18.92 8.63
CA GLN A 183 -0.78 19.55 8.54
C GLN A 183 0.27 18.48 8.30
N VAL A 184 1.12 18.68 7.30
CA VAL A 184 2.23 17.78 6.96
C VAL A 184 3.57 18.52 7.05
N HIS A 185 4.67 17.79 6.99
CA HIS A 185 6.02 18.34 7.00
C HIS A 185 6.72 18.02 5.68
N VAL A 186 7.12 19.05 4.94
CA VAL A 186 7.99 18.92 3.75
C VAL A 186 9.36 19.50 4.07
N GLU A 187 9.39 20.76 4.51
CA GLU A 187 10.60 21.42 4.94
C GLU A 187 10.25 22.47 6.02
N PRO A 188 11.22 22.88 6.87
CA PRO A 188 10.92 23.61 8.09
C PRO A 188 10.63 25.10 7.91
N ALA A 189 10.84 25.71 6.73
CA ALA A 189 10.65 27.14 6.50
C ALA A 189 9.19 27.51 6.16
N ASN A 190 8.41 26.59 5.61
CA ASN A 190 7.02 26.81 5.24
C ASN A 190 6.06 25.89 6.01
N LEU A 191 4.80 26.31 6.02
CA LEU A 191 3.68 25.52 6.56
C LEU A 191 2.97 24.82 5.41
N TRP A 192 2.67 23.53 5.60
CA TRP A 192 2.18 22.64 4.56
C TRP A 192 0.90 21.94 4.99
N ILE A 193 -0.10 21.94 4.12
CA ILE A 193 -1.41 21.33 4.35
C ILE A 193 -1.69 20.34 3.23
N GLN A 194 -1.89 19.08 3.60
CA GLN A 194 -2.37 18.03 2.69
C GLN A 194 -3.90 17.96 2.74
N VAL A 195 -4.50 17.76 1.58
CA VAL A 195 -5.95 17.57 1.41
C VAL A 195 -6.18 16.34 0.56
N GLU A 196 -6.96 15.43 1.09
CA GLU A 196 -7.52 14.29 0.38
C GLU A 196 -9.05 14.39 0.30
N GLY A 197 -9.62 13.76 -0.71
CA GLY A 197 -11.06 13.80 -0.92
C GLY A 197 -11.50 12.91 -2.08
N GLY A 198 -12.82 12.78 -2.24
CA GLY A 198 -13.43 12.02 -3.32
C GLY A 198 -13.92 12.90 -4.47
N VAL A 199 -13.97 12.34 -5.67
CA VAL A 199 -14.64 12.89 -6.86
C VAL A 199 -15.53 11.80 -7.45
N GLY A 200 -16.84 12.02 -7.41
CA GLY A 200 -17.81 10.95 -7.66
C GLY A 200 -17.66 9.76 -6.70
N ALA A 201 -18.06 8.57 -7.16
CA ALA A 201 -18.17 7.38 -6.28
C ALA A 201 -16.88 6.58 -6.12
N HIS A 202 -15.91 6.74 -7.03
CA HIS A 202 -14.73 5.86 -7.09
C HIS A 202 -13.41 6.60 -7.27
N SER A 203 -13.44 7.89 -7.60
CA SER A 203 -12.22 8.67 -7.86
C SER A 203 -11.81 9.43 -6.60
N GLY A 204 -10.50 9.60 -6.43
CA GLY A 204 -9.92 10.42 -5.36
C GLY A 204 -9.30 11.70 -5.89
N ILE A 205 -8.91 12.56 -4.95
CA ILE A 205 -8.01 13.68 -5.19
C ILE A 205 -6.94 13.75 -4.10
N TYR A 206 -5.83 14.35 -4.49
CA TYR A 206 -4.77 14.78 -3.58
C TYR A 206 -4.42 16.22 -3.90
N ALA A 207 -4.27 17.07 -2.88
CA ALA A 207 -3.72 18.40 -3.04
C ALA A 207 -2.78 18.77 -1.89
N LEU A 208 -1.63 19.34 -2.22
CA LEU A 208 -0.69 19.87 -1.24
C LEU A 208 -0.66 21.39 -1.35
N TYR A 209 -0.91 22.07 -0.23
CA TYR A 209 -0.88 23.52 -0.11
C TYR A 209 0.29 23.98 0.75
N ARG A 210 0.94 25.07 0.33
CA ARG A 210 1.97 25.77 1.09
C ARG A 210 1.49 27.17 1.46
N PHE A 211 1.69 27.57 2.70
CA PHE A 211 1.46 28.94 3.13
C PHE A 211 2.71 29.80 2.89
N ASP A 212 2.61 30.80 2.01
CA ASP A 212 3.74 31.69 1.66
C ASP A 212 3.88 32.91 2.59
N GLY A 213 3.21 32.89 3.74
CA GLY A 213 3.10 34.01 4.67
C GLY A 213 1.92 34.96 4.38
N ARG A 214 1.24 34.79 3.23
CA ARG A 214 0.05 35.57 2.86
C ARG A 214 -1.09 34.72 2.28
N ASN A 215 -0.78 33.71 1.48
CA ASN A 215 -1.76 32.88 0.78
C ASN A 215 -1.44 31.40 0.94
N LEU A 216 -2.48 30.57 0.92
CA LEU A 216 -2.36 29.14 0.67
C LEU A 216 -2.19 28.93 -0.84
N ARG A 217 -1.01 28.47 -1.27
CA ARG A 217 -0.72 28.13 -2.66
C ARG A 217 -0.76 26.62 -2.86
N ARG A 218 -1.47 26.15 -3.87
CA ARG A 218 -1.42 24.74 -4.28
C ARG A 218 -0.08 24.47 -4.95
N GLU A 219 0.71 23.59 -4.37
CA GLU A 219 2.03 23.17 -4.86
C GLU A 219 1.93 21.86 -5.65
N ALA A 220 1.05 20.94 -5.25
CA ALA A 220 0.77 19.71 -5.98
C ALA A 220 -0.73 19.42 -6.05
N PHE A 221 -1.17 18.77 -7.12
CA PHE A 221 -2.52 18.28 -7.30
C PHE A 221 -2.51 17.00 -8.13
N GLY A 222 -3.30 16.01 -7.71
CA GLY A 222 -3.61 14.83 -8.50
C GLY A 222 -5.10 14.50 -8.38
N SER A 223 -5.66 13.92 -9.44
CA SER A 223 -6.96 13.23 -9.40
C SER A 223 -6.84 11.94 -10.20
N ASN A 224 -7.37 10.84 -9.66
CA ASN A 224 -7.39 9.55 -10.36
C ASN A 224 -8.69 8.82 -10.04
N ALA A 225 -9.05 7.85 -10.89
CA ALA A 225 -10.17 6.94 -10.73
C ALA A 225 -10.05 5.98 -9.54
N HIS A 226 -8.92 6.02 -8.83
CA HIS A 226 -8.67 5.32 -7.58
C HIS A 226 -8.81 6.29 -6.40
N SER A 227 -9.23 5.80 -5.24
CA SER A 227 -9.46 6.63 -4.04
C SER A 227 -8.18 7.26 -3.49
N ILE A 228 -7.05 6.53 -3.56
CA ILE A 228 -5.72 7.08 -3.24
C ILE A 228 -5.07 7.61 -4.50
N VAL A 229 -4.69 8.89 -4.43
CA VAL A 229 -4.13 9.61 -5.57
C VAL A 229 -2.75 10.18 -5.31
N GLY A 230 -2.38 10.44 -4.05
CA GLY A 230 -1.06 10.94 -3.75
C GLY A 230 -0.64 10.72 -2.32
N GLN A 231 0.67 10.74 -2.12
CA GLN A 231 1.31 10.58 -0.81
C GLN A 231 2.63 11.37 -0.75
N LEU A 232 3.14 11.54 0.47
CA LEU A 232 4.45 12.12 0.73
C LEU A 232 5.42 11.02 1.13
N ASP A 233 6.49 10.84 0.37
CA ASP A 233 7.54 9.86 0.62
C ASP A 233 8.92 10.50 0.47
N ASP A 234 9.83 10.24 1.41
CA ASP A 234 11.25 10.59 1.26
C ASP A 234 11.94 9.53 0.39
N LEU A 235 11.99 9.77 -0.92
CA LEU A 235 12.45 8.77 -1.89
C LEU A 235 13.96 8.72 -2.04
N ASN A 236 14.66 9.80 -1.69
CA ASN A 236 16.11 9.91 -1.80
C ASN A 236 16.83 9.86 -0.44
N GLY A 237 16.08 9.86 0.68
CA GLY A 237 16.60 9.77 2.04
C GLY A 237 17.21 11.08 2.55
N ASP A 238 16.87 12.23 1.96
CA ASP A 238 17.42 13.53 2.35
C ASP A 238 16.62 14.22 3.47
N GLY A 239 15.51 13.63 3.90
CA GLY A 239 14.61 14.14 4.93
C GLY A 239 13.58 15.16 4.43
N VAL A 240 13.54 15.44 3.12
CA VAL A 240 12.51 16.25 2.46
C VAL A 240 11.65 15.32 1.61
N PRO A 241 10.39 15.05 1.98
CA PRO A 241 9.55 14.15 1.21
C PRO A 241 9.15 14.74 -0.15
N GLU A 242 9.10 13.85 -1.15
CA GLU A 242 8.50 14.06 -2.46
C GLU A 242 7.01 13.79 -2.44
N VAL A 243 6.28 14.49 -3.32
CA VAL A 243 4.91 14.11 -3.64
C VAL A 243 4.92 13.03 -4.70
N VAL A 244 4.40 11.86 -4.37
CA VAL A 244 4.17 10.77 -5.31
C VAL A 244 2.69 10.78 -5.69
N LEU A 245 2.38 11.00 -6.96
CA LEU A 245 1.02 11.03 -7.50
C LEU A 245 0.75 9.80 -8.35
N ASP A 246 -0.31 9.08 -8.01
CA ASP A 246 -0.84 7.98 -8.82
C ASP A 246 -1.51 8.54 -10.07
N VAL A 247 -0.90 8.25 -11.23
CA VAL A 247 -1.42 8.59 -12.55
C VAL A 247 -1.69 7.33 -13.38
N SER A 248 -1.94 6.21 -12.69
CA SER A 248 -2.23 4.93 -13.31
C SER A 248 -3.54 4.98 -14.10
N ASP A 249 -3.57 4.29 -15.24
CA ASP A 249 -4.79 4.15 -16.05
C ASP A 249 -5.55 2.89 -15.62
N TYR A 250 -6.57 3.08 -14.76
CA TYR A 250 -7.44 2.01 -14.27
C TYR A 250 -8.54 1.59 -15.26
N TYR A 251 -8.64 2.23 -16.42
CA TYR A 251 -9.65 1.94 -17.44
C TYR A 251 -9.02 1.31 -18.69
N VAL A 252 -8.09 0.36 -18.50
CA VAL A 252 -7.53 -0.41 -19.63
C VAL A 252 -8.64 -1.16 -20.37
N PHE A 253 -9.55 -1.79 -19.62
CA PHE A 253 -10.81 -2.36 -20.15
C PHE A 253 -12.02 -1.78 -19.43
N CYS A 254 -12.03 -1.90 -18.11
CA CYS A 254 -13.01 -1.32 -17.22
C CYS A 254 -12.40 -1.20 -15.81
N TYR A 255 -12.87 -0.24 -15.02
CA TYR A 255 -12.37 -0.03 -13.65
C TYR A 255 -12.45 -1.28 -12.78
N SER A 256 -13.58 -1.99 -12.80
CA SER A 256 -13.80 -3.19 -11.99
C SER A 256 -13.14 -4.46 -12.56
N CYS A 257 -12.43 -4.36 -13.68
CA CYS A 257 -11.81 -5.50 -14.36
C CYS A 257 -10.40 -5.80 -13.82
N GLY A 258 -9.90 -5.07 -12.83
CA GLY A 258 -8.55 -5.22 -12.25
C GLY A 258 -7.39 -4.82 -13.18
N ALA A 259 -7.60 -4.87 -14.50
CA ALA A 259 -6.62 -4.51 -15.52
C ALA A 259 -6.34 -3.01 -15.53
N HIS A 260 -5.12 -2.62 -15.16
CA HIS A 260 -4.68 -1.23 -15.13
C HIS A 260 -3.23 -1.06 -15.61
N TYR A 261 -2.87 0.15 -16.03
CA TYR A 261 -1.49 0.52 -16.36
C TYR A 261 -0.93 1.36 -15.22
N ALA A 262 -0.19 0.73 -14.31
CA ALA A 262 0.39 1.41 -13.14
C ALA A 262 1.43 2.45 -13.55
N GLN A 263 1.29 3.70 -13.11
CA GLN A 263 2.26 4.77 -13.35
C GLN A 263 2.16 5.84 -12.27
N TYR A 264 3.31 6.34 -11.83
CA TYR A 264 3.38 7.39 -10.83
C TYR A 264 4.23 8.57 -11.31
N ASN A 265 3.79 9.78 -10.96
CA ASN A 265 4.55 11.00 -11.11
C ASN A 265 5.16 11.41 -9.77
N ILE A 266 6.42 11.85 -9.80
CA ILE A 266 7.15 12.28 -8.61
C ILE A 266 7.38 13.78 -8.73
N LEU A 267 7.02 14.55 -7.70
CA LEU A 267 7.31 15.97 -7.59
C LEU A 267 8.24 16.18 -6.40
N ARG A 268 9.34 16.91 -6.63
CA ARG A 268 10.31 17.26 -5.61
C ARG A 268 10.27 18.73 -5.28
N TRP A 269 10.55 19.08 -4.04
CA TRP A 269 10.72 20.48 -3.66
C TRP A 269 12.07 21.00 -4.15
N ASP A 270 12.07 22.04 -5.00
CA ASP A 270 13.31 22.64 -5.52
C ASP A 270 13.83 23.84 -4.70
N GLY A 271 13.21 24.09 -3.53
CA GLY A 271 13.44 25.29 -2.73
C GLY A 271 12.45 26.41 -3.02
N THR A 272 11.70 26.34 -4.13
CA THR A 272 10.75 27.38 -4.54
C THR A 272 9.36 26.87 -4.87
N ARG A 273 9.25 25.67 -5.46
CA ARG A 273 8.00 25.02 -5.82
C ARG A 273 8.15 23.49 -5.84
N MET A 274 7.03 22.78 -5.78
CA MET A 274 7.02 21.36 -6.16
C MET A 274 7.19 21.25 -7.68
N ALA A 275 8.28 20.61 -8.11
CA ALA A 275 8.66 20.47 -9.51
C ALA A 275 8.68 18.98 -9.91
N PRO A 276 8.08 18.61 -11.06
CA PRO A 276 8.08 17.22 -11.51
C PRO A 276 9.51 16.74 -11.81
N VAL A 277 9.85 15.55 -11.30
CA VAL A 277 11.07 14.84 -11.67
C VAL A 277 10.95 14.47 -13.15
N SER A 278 11.90 14.95 -13.95
CA SER A 278 11.92 14.75 -15.39
C SER A 278 13.17 13.98 -15.79
N LEU A 279 12.98 12.86 -16.51
CA LEU A 279 14.09 12.05 -16.99
C LEU A 279 14.95 12.85 -17.98
N THR A 280 16.20 13.11 -17.60
CA THR A 280 17.08 14.06 -18.32
C THR A 280 18.44 13.44 -18.64
N PRO A 281 18.95 13.55 -19.88
CA PRO A 281 20.30 13.09 -20.19
C PRO A 281 21.37 13.83 -19.38
N LEU A 282 22.40 13.11 -18.94
CA LEU A 282 23.56 13.71 -18.29
C LEU A 282 24.41 14.50 -19.30
N ASP A 283 24.95 15.64 -18.87
CA ASP A 283 25.81 16.47 -19.71
C ASP A 283 27.24 15.90 -19.86
N GLU A 284 28.08 16.54 -20.67
CA GLU A 284 29.44 16.06 -20.94
C GLU A 284 30.39 16.06 -19.73
N THR A 285 30.01 16.70 -18.61
CA THR A 285 30.81 16.73 -17.39
C THR A 285 30.74 15.40 -16.61
N ALA A 286 29.67 14.62 -16.80
CA ALA A 286 29.53 13.31 -16.19
C ALA A 286 30.42 12.25 -16.87
N PRO A 287 30.96 11.26 -16.11
CA PRO A 287 31.79 10.19 -16.68
C PRO A 287 31.07 9.40 -17.78
N ALA A 288 31.79 9.07 -18.85
CA ALA A 288 31.20 8.45 -20.05
C ALA A 288 30.39 7.18 -19.75
N ALA A 289 30.86 6.33 -18.83
CA ALA A 289 30.16 5.11 -18.43
C ALA A 289 28.81 5.41 -17.73
N LEU A 290 28.75 6.44 -16.88
CA LEU A 290 27.52 6.86 -16.22
C LEU A 290 26.53 7.46 -17.24
N ARG A 291 27.03 8.27 -18.17
CA ARG A 291 26.22 8.82 -19.28
C ARG A 291 25.63 7.74 -20.16
N GLU A 292 26.41 6.70 -20.45
CA GLU A 292 25.96 5.55 -21.24
C GLU A 292 24.86 4.76 -20.52
N ALA A 293 25.07 4.43 -19.23
CA ALA A 293 24.07 3.76 -18.40
C ALA A 293 22.77 4.58 -18.29
N ASN A 294 22.90 5.88 -18.00
CA ASN A 294 21.76 6.80 -17.93
C ASN A 294 21.02 6.88 -19.27
N GLN A 295 21.74 7.13 -20.38
CA GLN A 295 21.11 7.22 -21.70
C GLN A 295 20.39 5.93 -22.10
N ALA A 296 20.97 4.77 -21.77
CA ALA A 296 20.33 3.48 -21.98
C ALA A 296 19.02 3.39 -21.16
N ALA A 297 19.07 3.70 -19.86
CA ALA A 297 17.90 3.67 -18.98
C ALA A 297 16.77 4.58 -19.49
N LEU A 298 17.09 5.82 -19.86
CA LEU A 298 16.15 6.81 -20.40
C LEU A 298 15.50 6.31 -21.70
N THR A 299 16.30 5.76 -22.61
CA THR A 299 15.83 5.25 -23.90
C THR A 299 14.91 4.04 -23.71
N LEU A 300 15.25 3.15 -22.77
CA LEU A 300 14.47 1.96 -22.46
C LEU A 300 13.15 2.30 -21.76
N ALA A 301 13.18 3.19 -20.75
CA ALA A 301 11.99 3.66 -20.04
C ALA A 301 11.02 4.36 -20.99
N ALA A 302 11.52 5.24 -21.87
CA ALA A 302 10.71 5.92 -22.89
C ALA A 302 10.06 4.96 -23.90
N ALA A 303 10.63 3.77 -24.09
CA ALA A 303 10.05 2.71 -24.92
C ALA A 303 9.13 1.76 -24.15
N GLY A 304 8.95 1.92 -22.83
CA GLY A 304 8.18 1.01 -21.99
C GLY A 304 8.92 -0.26 -21.56
N LEU A 305 10.24 -0.33 -21.75
CA LEU A 305 11.08 -1.47 -21.32
C LEU A 305 11.57 -1.28 -19.88
N TRP A 306 10.64 -1.18 -18.93
CA TRP A 306 10.95 -0.82 -17.53
C TRP A 306 11.87 -1.82 -16.83
N LYS A 307 11.68 -3.13 -17.05
CA LYS A 307 12.60 -4.17 -16.57
C LYS A 307 14.06 -3.96 -16.99
N GLU A 308 14.28 -3.56 -18.23
CA GLU A 308 15.64 -3.32 -18.75
C GLU A 308 16.18 -1.94 -18.36
N ALA A 309 15.29 -0.94 -18.24
CA ALA A 309 15.64 0.38 -17.76
C ALA A 309 16.13 0.34 -16.31
N GLU A 310 15.47 -0.45 -15.45
CA GLU A 310 15.89 -0.73 -14.07
C GLU A 310 17.31 -1.32 -14.04
N ALA A 311 17.57 -2.37 -14.84
CA ALA A 311 18.90 -2.97 -14.93
C ALA A 311 20.00 -2.00 -15.44
N ALA A 312 19.63 -1.06 -16.33
CA ALA A 312 20.54 -0.01 -16.79
C ALA A 312 20.85 1.02 -15.68
N ILE A 313 19.86 1.37 -14.86
CA ILE A 313 20.08 2.19 -13.66
C ILE A 313 20.97 1.46 -12.66
N ASP A 314 20.71 0.18 -12.36
CA ASP A 314 21.54 -0.60 -11.44
C ASP A 314 23.00 -0.67 -11.89
N SER A 315 23.23 -0.76 -13.20
CA SER A 315 24.57 -0.70 -13.79
C SER A 315 25.24 0.65 -13.56
N GLY A 316 24.50 1.75 -13.62
CA GLY A 316 24.99 3.10 -13.29
C GLY A 316 25.27 3.27 -11.80
N ILE A 317 24.39 2.79 -10.92
CA ILE A 317 24.58 2.80 -9.46
C ILE A 317 25.83 2.02 -9.07
N ALA A 318 26.07 0.86 -9.71
CA ALA A 318 27.24 0.03 -9.46
C ALA A 318 28.58 0.73 -9.77
N LEU A 319 28.58 1.84 -10.52
CA LEU A 319 29.77 2.66 -10.74
C LEU A 319 30.18 3.47 -9.49
N ASN A 320 29.28 3.63 -8.53
CA ASN A 320 29.49 4.38 -7.28
C ASN A 320 29.97 5.82 -7.54
N ILE A 321 29.32 6.50 -8.50
CA ILE A 321 29.57 7.90 -8.88
C ILE A 321 28.38 8.72 -8.41
N ALA A 322 28.61 9.69 -7.53
CA ALA A 322 27.59 10.64 -7.11
C ALA A 322 27.34 11.67 -8.23
N ASP A 323 26.12 11.71 -8.74
CA ASP A 323 25.65 12.70 -9.71
C ASP A 323 24.16 12.97 -9.41
N PRO A 324 23.80 14.17 -8.95
CA PRO A 324 22.43 14.46 -8.51
C PRO A 324 21.37 14.28 -9.61
N LEU A 325 21.74 14.48 -10.89
CA LEU A 325 20.80 14.30 -11.99
C LEU A 325 20.57 12.81 -12.26
N PHE A 326 21.64 12.01 -12.21
CA PHE A 326 21.53 10.56 -12.29
C PHE A 326 20.71 9.98 -11.14
N GLU A 327 20.93 10.44 -9.91
CA GLU A 327 20.19 10.00 -8.72
C GLU A 327 18.68 10.19 -8.91
N TRP A 328 18.23 11.35 -9.40
CA TRP A 328 16.81 11.59 -9.68
C TRP A 328 16.26 10.75 -10.83
N ASN A 329 17.05 10.52 -11.88
CA ASN A 329 16.65 9.60 -12.96
C ASN A 329 16.51 8.18 -12.43
N ALA A 330 17.42 7.75 -11.54
CA ALA A 330 17.41 6.44 -10.91
C ALA A 330 16.17 6.25 -10.03
N VAL A 331 15.89 7.19 -9.13
CA VAL A 331 14.69 7.18 -8.27
C VAL A 331 13.41 7.04 -9.11
N TYR A 332 13.25 7.87 -10.15
CA TYR A 332 12.04 7.83 -10.98
C TYR A 332 11.86 6.49 -11.71
N ILE A 333 12.93 5.97 -12.32
CA ILE A 333 12.87 4.71 -13.08
C ILE A 333 12.67 3.52 -12.14
N GLN A 334 13.39 3.46 -11.02
CA GLN A 334 13.25 2.36 -10.06
C GLN A 334 11.85 2.34 -9.45
N TYR A 335 11.32 3.49 -9.03
CA TYR A 335 9.97 3.57 -8.45
C TYR A 335 8.91 3.07 -9.45
N ASN A 336 8.91 3.59 -10.67
CA ASN A 336 7.95 3.15 -11.71
C ASN A 336 8.18 1.70 -12.17
N ALA A 337 9.41 1.19 -12.16
CA ALA A 337 9.69 -0.21 -12.48
C ALA A 337 9.17 -1.15 -11.37
N VAL A 338 9.36 -0.80 -10.09
CA VAL A 338 8.91 -1.59 -8.94
C VAL A 338 7.38 -1.74 -8.95
N VAL A 339 6.62 -0.65 -9.08
CA VAL A 339 5.15 -0.72 -9.09
C VAL A 339 4.64 -1.51 -10.29
N LYS A 340 5.24 -1.36 -11.48
CA LYS A 340 4.88 -2.16 -12.66
C LYS A 340 5.24 -3.63 -12.51
N ARG A 341 6.37 -3.92 -11.86
CA ARG A 341 6.78 -5.29 -11.53
C ARG A 341 5.79 -5.93 -10.57
N ALA A 342 5.43 -5.25 -9.49
CA ALA A 342 4.47 -5.73 -8.51
C ALA A 342 3.14 -6.12 -9.19
N VAL A 343 2.62 -5.26 -10.07
CA VAL A 343 1.44 -5.54 -10.90
C VAL A 343 1.63 -6.74 -11.84
N ALA A 344 2.85 -6.96 -12.35
CA ALA A 344 3.17 -8.08 -13.23
C ALA A 344 3.43 -9.41 -12.52
N THR A 345 3.91 -9.41 -11.26
CA THR A 345 4.45 -10.60 -10.58
C THR A 345 3.81 -10.95 -9.25
N GLU A 346 3.30 -9.98 -8.50
CA GLU A 346 2.92 -10.13 -7.09
C GLU A 346 1.43 -9.89 -6.86
N ASP A 347 0.83 -9.00 -7.66
CA ASP A 347 -0.57 -8.64 -7.57
C ASP A 347 -1.46 -9.60 -8.37
N GLN A 348 -2.00 -10.62 -7.69
CA GLN A 348 -2.99 -11.54 -8.26
C GLN A 348 -4.36 -10.90 -8.50
N THR A 349 -4.53 -9.58 -8.28
CA THR A 349 -5.76 -8.85 -8.61
C THR A 349 -5.83 -8.41 -10.08
N MET A 350 -4.73 -8.49 -10.83
CA MET A 350 -4.77 -8.30 -12.29
C MET A 350 -5.49 -9.49 -12.95
N ASP A 351 -6.75 -9.30 -13.31
CA ASP A 351 -7.54 -10.27 -14.11
C ASP A 351 -6.99 -10.47 -15.54
N TYR A 352 -5.84 -9.87 -15.88
CA TYR A 352 -5.19 -9.99 -17.19
C TYR A 352 -3.64 -9.91 -17.18
N PRO A 353 -2.93 -11.01 -16.81
CA PRO A 353 -1.47 -11.03 -16.64
C PRO A 353 -0.67 -10.75 -17.93
N LEU A 354 -1.24 -11.02 -19.11
CA LEU A 354 -0.56 -10.78 -20.38
C LEU A 354 -0.22 -9.30 -20.60
N LEU A 355 -1.19 -8.40 -20.35
CA LEU A 355 -0.93 -6.95 -20.44
C LEU A 355 -0.04 -6.46 -19.31
N ALA A 356 -0.15 -7.04 -18.11
CA ALA A 356 0.71 -6.70 -16.98
C ALA A 356 2.20 -6.84 -17.34
N GLN A 357 2.56 -7.99 -17.94
CA GLN A 357 3.93 -8.25 -18.40
C GLN A 357 4.36 -7.31 -19.53
N ILE A 358 3.46 -6.99 -20.48
CA ILE A 358 3.73 -6.03 -21.56
C ILE A 358 3.98 -4.62 -20.99
N PHE A 359 3.19 -4.19 -20.00
CA PHE A 359 3.30 -2.88 -19.36
C PHE A 359 4.55 -2.73 -18.48
N TYR A 360 5.01 -3.82 -17.86
CA TYR A 360 6.34 -3.87 -17.22
C TYR A 360 7.50 -3.93 -18.23
N GLY A 361 7.20 -4.27 -19.49
CA GLY A 361 8.19 -4.41 -20.55
C GLY A 361 8.89 -5.77 -20.57
N ASP A 362 8.34 -6.78 -19.89
CA ASP A 362 8.83 -8.15 -19.91
C ASP A 362 8.13 -8.98 -21.00
N TYR A 363 8.49 -8.67 -22.25
CA TYR A 363 7.92 -9.34 -23.43
C TYR A 363 8.21 -10.85 -23.47
N ALA A 364 9.30 -11.30 -22.82
CA ALA A 364 9.60 -12.72 -22.72
C ALA A 364 8.55 -13.43 -21.83
N ALA A 365 8.29 -12.88 -20.64
CA ALA A 365 7.25 -13.40 -19.75
C ALA A 365 5.85 -13.30 -20.36
N ALA A 366 5.55 -12.23 -21.10
CA ALA A 366 4.29 -12.11 -21.84
C ALA A 366 4.13 -13.24 -22.87
N LEU A 367 5.20 -13.56 -23.62
CA LEU A 367 5.16 -14.68 -24.57
C LEU A 367 5.10 -16.04 -23.85
N ASP A 368 5.70 -16.19 -22.67
CA ASP A 368 5.62 -17.42 -21.87
C ASP A 368 4.17 -17.76 -21.50
N LEU A 369 3.34 -16.76 -21.20
CA LEU A 369 1.91 -16.95 -20.96
C LEU A 369 1.18 -17.52 -22.18
N MET A 370 1.58 -17.13 -23.39
CA MET A 370 1.00 -17.65 -24.63
C MET A 370 1.43 -19.09 -24.95
N ARG A 371 2.61 -19.52 -24.47
CA ARG A 371 3.13 -20.88 -24.70
C ARG A 371 2.32 -21.99 -24.04
N ALA A 372 1.39 -21.65 -23.15
CA ALA A 372 0.42 -22.59 -22.60
C ALA A 372 -0.60 -23.11 -23.66
N TYR A 373 -0.63 -22.50 -24.85
CA TYR A 373 -1.64 -22.76 -25.87
C TYR A 373 -1.01 -23.09 -27.23
N THR A 374 -1.73 -23.84 -28.06
CA THR A 374 -1.28 -24.13 -29.43
C THR A 374 -1.50 -22.92 -30.34
N PRO A 375 -0.81 -22.81 -31.50
CA PRO A 375 -1.12 -21.76 -32.48
C PRO A 375 -2.60 -21.71 -32.88
N ALA A 376 -3.25 -22.87 -32.99
CA ALA A 376 -4.68 -22.94 -33.29
C ALA A 376 -5.55 -22.32 -32.19
N ASP A 377 -5.19 -22.48 -30.92
CA ASP A 377 -5.90 -21.89 -29.77
C ASP A 377 -5.65 -20.37 -29.67
N ILE A 378 -4.42 -19.93 -29.90
CA ILE A 378 -4.01 -18.52 -29.84
C ILE A 378 -4.73 -17.70 -30.92
N PHE A 379 -4.81 -18.23 -32.14
CA PHE A 379 -5.40 -17.57 -33.31
C PHE A 379 -6.86 -18.01 -33.58
N ALA A 380 -7.54 -18.54 -32.57
CA ALA A 380 -8.97 -18.82 -32.65
C ALA A 380 -9.81 -17.56 -32.40
N LEU A 381 -11.00 -17.49 -33.02
CA LEU A 381 -12.02 -16.47 -32.70
C LEU A 381 -12.42 -16.48 -31.22
N ARG A 382 -12.31 -17.64 -30.56
CA ARG A 382 -12.57 -17.84 -29.13
C ARG A 382 -11.31 -18.32 -28.43
N THR A 383 -10.26 -17.51 -28.50
CA THR A 383 -8.99 -17.83 -27.84
C THR A 383 -9.14 -17.82 -26.30
N PRO A 384 -8.52 -18.77 -25.58
CA PRO A 384 -8.48 -18.77 -24.11
C PRO A 384 -7.70 -17.59 -23.52
N LEU A 385 -6.90 -16.89 -24.35
CA LEU A 385 -6.25 -15.64 -23.96
C LEU A 385 -7.23 -14.46 -23.82
N ILE A 386 -8.50 -14.62 -24.18
CA ILE A 386 -9.53 -13.57 -24.10
C ILE A 386 -10.78 -14.06 -23.38
N ILE A 387 -11.30 -15.23 -23.77
CA ILE A 387 -12.55 -15.76 -23.21
C ILE A 387 -12.34 -16.18 -21.75
N GLY A 388 -13.22 -15.74 -20.86
CA GLY A 388 -13.12 -15.99 -19.41
C GLY A 388 -12.10 -15.12 -18.70
N THR A 389 -11.64 -14.03 -19.33
CA THR A 389 -10.68 -13.08 -18.77
C THR A 389 -11.24 -11.66 -18.79
N ALA A 390 -10.58 -10.70 -18.14
CA ALA A 390 -10.97 -9.28 -18.18
C ALA A 390 -10.98 -8.67 -19.60
N ALA A 391 -10.32 -9.29 -20.58
CA ALA A 391 -10.33 -8.83 -21.96
C ALA A 391 -11.59 -9.29 -22.76
N GLU A 392 -12.46 -10.12 -22.18
CA GLU A 392 -13.66 -10.60 -22.85
C GLU A 392 -14.60 -9.42 -23.20
N GLY A 393 -14.97 -9.31 -24.49
CA GLY A 393 -15.73 -8.17 -25.00
C GLY A 393 -14.89 -6.92 -25.31
N ALA A 394 -13.59 -6.91 -24.99
CA ALA A 394 -12.68 -5.79 -25.19
C ALA A 394 -11.54 -6.09 -26.21
N THR A 395 -11.72 -7.05 -27.11
CA THR A 395 -10.71 -7.53 -28.08
C THR A 395 -10.01 -6.42 -28.87
N GLN A 396 -10.74 -5.42 -29.36
CA GLN A 396 -10.17 -4.30 -30.11
C GLN A 396 -9.33 -3.37 -29.22
N GLN A 397 -9.75 -3.17 -27.97
CA GLN A 397 -9.00 -2.37 -27.00
C GLN A 397 -7.70 -3.08 -26.62
N LEU A 398 -7.77 -4.39 -26.35
CA LEU A 398 -6.60 -5.24 -26.11
C LEU A 398 -5.60 -5.15 -27.26
N ALA A 399 -6.06 -5.34 -28.50
CA ALA A 399 -5.21 -5.26 -29.68
C ALA A 399 -4.51 -3.89 -29.78
N ASN A 400 -5.26 -2.79 -29.60
CA ASN A 400 -4.68 -1.45 -29.65
C ASN A 400 -3.66 -1.20 -28.53
N ARG A 401 -3.90 -1.69 -27.30
CA ARG A 401 -2.96 -1.56 -26.17
C ARG A 401 -1.66 -2.33 -26.42
N ILE A 402 -1.73 -3.53 -26.99
CA ILE A 402 -0.53 -4.30 -27.35
C ILE A 402 0.25 -3.55 -28.46
N LEU A 403 -0.43 -3.11 -29.52
CA LEU A 403 0.21 -2.40 -30.63
C LEU A 403 0.89 -1.10 -30.17
N SER A 404 0.21 -0.29 -29.33
CA SER A 404 0.79 0.96 -28.81
C SER A 404 1.98 0.72 -27.89
N SER A 405 2.03 -0.41 -27.20
CA SER A 405 3.14 -0.78 -26.31
C SER A 405 4.34 -1.34 -27.09
N VAL A 406 4.09 -2.15 -28.12
CA VAL A 406 5.14 -2.84 -28.89
C VAL A 406 5.87 -1.90 -29.86
N GLU A 407 5.18 -0.93 -30.46
CA GLU A 407 5.76 -0.13 -31.54
C GLU A 407 6.98 0.72 -31.09
N PRO A 408 6.97 1.39 -29.91
CA PRO A 408 8.17 2.02 -29.35
C PRO A 408 9.29 1.01 -29.04
N VAL A 409 8.93 -0.18 -28.56
CA VAL A 409 9.89 -1.24 -28.20
C VAL A 409 10.67 -1.70 -29.41
N LEU A 410 10.03 -1.95 -30.55
CA LEU A 410 10.71 -2.41 -31.76
C LEU A 410 11.65 -1.36 -32.37
N ARG A 411 11.44 -0.06 -32.09
CA ARG A 411 12.39 0.99 -32.46
C ARG A 411 13.69 0.92 -31.65
N VAL A 412 13.61 0.58 -30.37
CA VAL A 412 14.77 0.44 -29.47
C VAL A 412 15.39 -0.96 -29.53
N ARG A 413 14.57 -1.99 -29.76
CA ARG A 413 14.92 -3.41 -29.75
C ARG A 413 14.41 -4.11 -31.02
N PRO A 414 14.98 -3.83 -32.20
CA PRO A 414 14.53 -4.38 -33.49
C PRO A 414 14.79 -5.89 -33.67
N ASN A 415 15.41 -6.53 -32.69
CA ASN A 415 15.70 -7.96 -32.68
C ASN A 415 14.96 -8.70 -31.54
N LEU A 416 13.90 -8.10 -30.97
CA LEU A 416 13.11 -8.73 -29.91
C LEU A 416 11.99 -9.60 -30.52
N ALA A 417 12.24 -10.89 -30.64
CA ALA A 417 11.31 -11.86 -31.25
C ALA A 417 9.91 -11.82 -30.62
N ALA A 418 9.83 -11.79 -29.28
CA ALA A 418 8.56 -11.78 -28.56
C ALA A 418 7.68 -10.57 -28.88
N ALA A 419 8.29 -9.39 -29.08
CA ALA A 419 7.56 -8.19 -29.46
C ALA A 419 6.94 -8.34 -30.87
N TYR A 420 7.68 -8.88 -31.84
CA TYR A 420 7.12 -9.19 -33.16
C TYR A 420 5.95 -10.17 -33.08
N TYR A 421 6.06 -11.25 -32.28
CA TYR A 421 4.98 -12.21 -32.14
C TYR A 421 3.71 -11.59 -31.54
N LEU A 422 3.86 -10.79 -30.48
CA LEU A 422 2.74 -10.07 -29.85
C LEU A 422 2.12 -9.03 -30.78
N ARG A 423 2.93 -8.34 -31.61
CA ARG A 423 2.42 -7.44 -32.65
C ARG A 423 1.63 -8.19 -33.71
N GLY A 424 2.14 -9.33 -34.18
CA GLY A 424 1.45 -10.20 -35.13
C GLY A 424 0.11 -10.70 -34.59
N TRP A 425 0.06 -11.13 -33.33
CA TRP A 425 -1.18 -11.55 -32.67
C TRP A 425 -2.17 -10.39 -32.50
N ALA A 426 -1.72 -9.22 -32.06
CA ALA A 426 -2.58 -8.04 -31.93
C ALA A 426 -3.14 -7.56 -33.29
N SER A 427 -2.31 -7.59 -34.35
CA SER A 427 -2.75 -7.32 -35.72
C SER A 427 -3.80 -8.33 -36.19
N PHE A 428 -3.62 -9.61 -35.86
CA PHE A 428 -4.62 -10.64 -36.13
C PHE A 428 -5.95 -10.38 -35.42
N LEU A 429 -5.93 -10.01 -34.13
CA LEU A 429 -7.14 -9.66 -33.39
C LEU A 429 -7.91 -8.48 -34.02
N LYS A 430 -7.18 -7.59 -34.71
CA LYS A 430 -7.74 -6.40 -35.35
C LYS A 430 -8.26 -6.65 -36.77
N HIS A 431 -7.52 -7.43 -37.56
CA HIS A 431 -7.71 -7.55 -39.01
C HIS A 431 -8.01 -8.98 -39.50
N GLY A 432 -7.83 -9.98 -38.66
CA GLY A 432 -8.02 -11.39 -38.98
C GLY A 432 -6.94 -11.96 -39.91
N PHE A 433 -7.22 -13.13 -40.50
CA PHE A 433 -6.27 -13.88 -41.35
C PHE A 433 -5.89 -13.21 -42.68
N ALA A 434 -6.60 -12.17 -43.09
CA ALA A 434 -6.42 -11.55 -44.41
C ALA A 434 -5.35 -10.43 -44.43
N ASP A 435 -4.72 -10.15 -43.28
CA ASP A 435 -3.71 -9.11 -43.17
C ASP A 435 -2.30 -9.68 -43.33
N ASP A 436 -1.66 -9.34 -44.45
CA ASP A 436 -0.29 -9.76 -44.79
C ASP A 436 0.73 -9.33 -43.72
N ALA A 437 0.45 -8.27 -42.95
CA ALA A 437 1.32 -7.81 -41.87
C ALA A 437 1.39 -8.81 -40.70
N VAL A 438 0.35 -9.62 -40.49
CA VAL A 438 0.32 -10.66 -39.45
C VAL A 438 1.40 -11.70 -39.72
N LEU A 439 1.40 -12.29 -40.92
CA LEU A 439 2.37 -13.32 -41.27
C LEU A 439 3.80 -12.76 -41.29
N ALA A 440 4.00 -11.53 -41.80
CA ALA A 440 5.31 -10.89 -41.83
C ALA A 440 5.92 -10.73 -40.42
N ASP A 441 5.13 -10.34 -39.43
CA ASP A 441 5.58 -10.23 -38.04
C ASP A 441 5.88 -11.60 -37.42
N LEU A 442 5.06 -12.61 -37.69
CA LEU A 442 5.26 -13.97 -37.18
C LEU A 442 6.51 -14.63 -37.79
N GLU A 443 6.73 -14.46 -39.09
CA GLU A 443 7.96 -14.90 -39.76
C GLU A 443 9.18 -14.18 -39.20
N ARG A 444 9.08 -12.87 -38.96
CA ARG A 444 10.19 -12.10 -38.37
C ARG A 444 10.50 -12.57 -36.95
N ALA A 445 9.50 -12.86 -36.13
CA ALA A 445 9.67 -13.43 -34.80
C ALA A 445 10.42 -14.78 -34.87
N ALA A 446 9.98 -15.68 -35.75
CA ALA A 446 10.60 -16.99 -35.92
C ALA A 446 12.02 -16.92 -36.50
N GLN A 447 12.33 -15.95 -37.39
CA GLN A 447 13.71 -15.72 -37.86
C GLN A 447 14.65 -15.28 -36.74
N LEU A 448 14.15 -14.48 -35.79
CA LEU A 448 14.94 -13.98 -34.66
C LEU A 448 15.16 -15.03 -33.57
N ALA A 449 14.29 -16.02 -33.46
CA ALA A 449 14.32 -17.11 -32.48
C ALA A 449 13.89 -18.45 -33.13
N GLY A 450 14.70 -18.92 -34.09
CA GLY A 450 14.39 -20.09 -34.93
C GLY A 450 14.43 -21.45 -34.22
N ASP A 451 14.80 -21.47 -32.95
CA ASP A 451 14.74 -22.62 -32.05
C ASP A 451 13.49 -22.62 -31.15
N ASP A 452 12.68 -21.56 -31.17
CA ASP A 452 11.44 -21.48 -30.41
C ASP A 452 10.29 -22.19 -31.14
N ALA A 453 9.84 -23.31 -30.55
CA ALA A 453 8.81 -24.15 -31.14
C ALA A 453 7.49 -23.41 -31.38
N LEU A 454 7.05 -22.54 -30.47
CA LEU A 454 5.79 -21.80 -30.63
C LEU A 454 5.85 -20.90 -31.87
N LEU A 455 6.97 -20.17 -32.04
CA LEU A 455 7.14 -19.24 -33.16
C LEU A 455 7.19 -19.97 -34.50
N VAL A 456 7.96 -21.05 -34.57
CA VAL A 456 8.12 -21.87 -35.78
C VAL A 456 6.81 -22.57 -36.16
N ASP A 457 6.12 -23.18 -35.19
CA ASP A 457 4.85 -23.88 -35.43
C ASP A 457 3.74 -22.89 -35.83
N THR A 458 3.80 -21.64 -35.35
CA THR A 458 2.85 -20.60 -35.75
C THR A 458 3.01 -20.20 -37.21
N VAL A 459 4.24 -20.08 -37.72
CA VAL A 459 4.49 -19.82 -39.15
C VAL A 459 3.92 -20.96 -40.00
N ALA A 460 4.14 -22.21 -39.60
CA ALA A 460 3.59 -23.38 -40.28
C ALA A 460 2.04 -23.39 -40.25
N PHE A 461 1.44 -23.01 -39.12
CA PHE A 461 -0.01 -22.90 -38.97
C PHE A 461 -0.64 -21.91 -39.95
N PHE A 462 0.03 -20.80 -40.26
CA PHE A 462 -0.39 -19.83 -41.27
C PHE A 462 -0.04 -20.24 -42.73
N GLY A 463 0.54 -21.42 -42.93
CA GLY A 463 0.92 -21.92 -44.25
C GLY A 463 2.23 -21.33 -44.80
N GLY A 464 3.00 -20.62 -43.97
CA GLY A 464 4.39 -20.24 -44.29
C GLY A 464 5.30 -21.47 -44.32
N ASP A 465 6.46 -21.34 -44.98
CA ASP A 465 7.44 -22.43 -45.09
C ASP A 465 8.54 -22.27 -44.01
N PRO A 466 8.54 -23.09 -42.94
CA PRO A 466 9.53 -23.00 -41.88
C PRO A 466 10.97 -23.27 -42.36
N SER A 467 11.13 -23.94 -43.51
CA SER A 467 12.45 -24.24 -44.08
C SER A 467 13.15 -23.02 -44.67
N THR A 468 12.42 -21.92 -44.87
CA THR A 468 12.97 -20.64 -45.33
C THR A 468 13.47 -19.74 -44.19
N LEU A 469 13.18 -20.11 -42.94
CA LEU A 469 13.64 -19.40 -41.75
C LEU A 469 15.13 -19.71 -41.54
N SER A 470 16.00 -18.74 -41.83
CA SER A 470 17.42 -18.86 -41.54
C SER A 470 17.61 -19.05 -40.03
N LEU A 471 18.05 -20.24 -39.60
CA LEU A 471 18.44 -20.52 -38.22
C LEU A 471 19.49 -19.51 -37.78
N ALA A 472 19.10 -18.51 -36.99
CA ALA A 472 20.05 -17.66 -36.29
C ALA A 472 20.94 -18.56 -35.44
N ALA A 473 22.27 -18.35 -35.53
CA ALA A 473 23.23 -19.14 -34.76
C ALA A 473 22.85 -19.09 -33.26
N PRO A 474 22.96 -20.22 -32.54
CA PRO A 474 22.57 -20.29 -31.14
C PRO A 474 23.28 -19.19 -30.34
N ARG A 475 22.55 -18.50 -29.46
CA ARG A 475 23.16 -17.61 -28.47
C ARG A 475 24.28 -18.38 -27.76
N PRO A 476 25.46 -17.77 -27.51
CA PRO A 476 26.38 -18.37 -26.58
C PRO A 476 25.65 -18.53 -25.25
N SER A 477 25.52 -19.77 -24.81
CA SER A 477 25.09 -20.10 -23.47
C SER A 477 26.01 -19.33 -22.53
N THR A 478 25.50 -18.32 -21.83
CA THR A 478 26.07 -17.91 -20.55
C THR A 478 25.75 -18.99 -19.53
N ALA A 479 26.31 -20.17 -19.75
CA ALA A 479 26.67 -21.06 -18.67
C ALA A 479 27.70 -20.29 -17.85
N VAL A 480 27.27 -19.73 -16.73
CA VAL A 480 28.20 -19.45 -15.64
C VAL A 480 28.78 -20.80 -15.27
N THR A 481 29.97 -21.05 -15.81
CA THR A 481 30.76 -22.22 -15.48
C THR A 481 31.13 -22.03 -14.03
N ALA A 482 30.49 -22.79 -13.14
CA ALA A 482 30.93 -22.94 -11.77
C ALA A 482 32.34 -23.53 -11.83
N THR A 483 33.34 -22.64 -11.86
CA THR A 483 34.73 -23.02 -11.66
C THR A 483 34.81 -23.44 -10.21
N THR A 484 34.84 -24.74 -10.00
CA THR A 484 35.12 -25.35 -8.70
C THR A 484 36.55 -25.01 -8.34
N ALA A 485 36.76 -23.85 -7.73
CA ALA A 485 37.96 -23.60 -6.96
C ALA A 485 37.82 -24.42 -5.67
N THR A 486 38.52 -25.55 -5.62
CA THR A 486 38.71 -26.31 -4.38
C THR A 486 39.55 -25.45 -3.44
N VAL A 487 38.89 -24.63 -2.61
CA VAL A 487 39.54 -24.03 -1.44
C VAL A 487 39.50 -25.09 -0.35
N THR A 488 40.65 -25.71 -0.10
CA THR A 488 40.88 -26.52 1.09
C THR A 488 40.92 -25.58 2.29
N SER A 489 39.77 -25.41 2.96
CA SER A 489 39.72 -24.78 4.28
C SER A 489 40.05 -25.83 5.34
N THR A 490 41.31 -25.85 5.79
CA THR A 490 41.67 -26.41 7.09
C THR A 490 41.07 -25.53 8.18
N VAL A 491 39.91 -25.92 8.71
CA VAL A 491 39.37 -25.37 9.96
C VAL A 491 40.19 -25.93 11.12
N ALA A 492 41.10 -25.11 11.64
CA ALA A 492 41.66 -25.32 12.97
C ALA A 492 40.61 -24.86 14.00
N ALA A 493 40.18 -25.80 14.84
CA ALA A 493 39.29 -25.54 15.97
C ALA A 493 39.93 -24.51 16.91
N THR A 494 39.23 -23.39 17.12
CA THR A 494 39.55 -22.45 18.21
C THR A 494 38.30 -22.29 19.07
N ALA A 495 38.48 -22.53 20.36
CA ALA A 495 37.46 -22.51 21.41
C ALA A 495 36.80 -21.13 21.58
N PRO A 496 35.59 -21.05 22.17
CA PRO A 496 34.79 -19.83 22.22
C PRO A 496 35.40 -18.80 23.18
N ALA A 497 35.46 -17.55 22.73
CA ALA A 497 35.81 -16.40 23.55
C ALA A 497 34.59 -16.00 24.42
N THR A 498 34.85 -15.92 25.71
CA THR A 498 33.97 -15.45 26.77
C THR A 498 33.59 -13.98 26.53
N ILE A 499 32.29 -13.68 26.45
CA ILE A 499 31.78 -12.31 26.53
C ILE A 499 31.35 -12.06 27.98
N GLU A 500 32.02 -11.11 28.63
CA GLU A 500 31.66 -10.59 29.96
C GLU A 500 30.37 -9.75 29.90
N PRO A 501 29.57 -9.72 30.99
CA PRO A 501 28.25 -9.10 31.00
C PRO A 501 28.37 -7.58 31.10
N GLN A 502 27.72 -6.85 30.18
CA GLN A 502 27.44 -5.43 30.39
C GLN A 502 26.24 -5.30 31.33
N THR A 503 26.46 -4.57 32.42
CA THR A 503 25.54 -4.32 33.52
C THR A 503 24.30 -3.58 33.05
N ALA A 504 23.14 -4.17 33.31
CA ALA A 504 21.83 -3.58 33.14
C ALA A 504 21.67 -2.31 33.99
N ALA A 505 21.24 -1.23 33.35
CA ALA A 505 20.53 -0.16 34.04
C ALA A 505 19.17 -0.73 34.47
N SER A 506 18.88 -0.59 35.75
CA SER A 506 17.72 -1.14 36.45
C SER A 506 16.40 -0.51 35.98
N SER A 507 15.54 -1.34 35.38
CA SER A 507 14.10 -1.11 35.22
C SER A 507 13.32 -1.80 36.36
N PRO A 508 12.14 -1.30 36.74
CA PRO A 508 11.44 -1.74 37.94
C PRO A 508 10.84 -3.15 37.77
N THR A 509 10.84 -3.87 38.89
CA THR A 509 10.39 -5.24 39.16
C THR A 509 9.20 -5.73 38.30
N SER A 510 9.48 -6.66 37.37
CA SER A 510 8.49 -7.47 36.65
C SER A 510 7.81 -8.48 37.60
N ALA A 511 6.49 -8.64 37.47
CA ALA A 511 5.75 -9.71 38.10
C ALA A 511 6.09 -11.04 37.39
N ALA A 512 6.48 -12.06 38.15
CA ALA A 512 7.17 -13.27 37.68
C ALA A 512 6.36 -14.26 36.77
N GLY A 513 5.40 -13.79 35.98
CA GLY A 513 4.60 -14.61 35.05
C GLY A 513 3.92 -13.84 33.90
N GLY A 514 4.18 -12.54 33.76
CA GLY A 514 3.54 -11.71 32.75
C GLY A 514 2.06 -11.39 33.01
N ARG A 515 1.43 -10.73 32.04
CA ARG A 515 0.00 -10.36 32.01
C ARG A 515 -0.70 -11.02 30.83
N ILE A 516 -1.89 -11.56 31.08
CA ILE A 516 -2.79 -12.06 30.04
C ILE A 516 -3.85 -11.00 29.78
N TYR A 517 -3.97 -10.58 28.53
CA TYR A 517 -5.02 -9.71 28.00
C TYR A 517 -6.07 -10.59 27.33
N TYR A 518 -7.35 -10.37 27.60
CA TYR A 518 -8.42 -11.18 27.02
C TYR A 518 -9.70 -10.37 26.87
N SER A 519 -10.53 -10.72 25.89
CA SER A 519 -11.85 -10.12 25.71
C SER A 519 -12.94 -10.95 26.39
N ALA A 520 -13.88 -10.26 27.06
CA ALA A 520 -15.02 -10.86 27.76
C ALA A 520 -16.19 -9.87 27.85
N GLN A 521 -17.36 -10.33 28.30
CA GLN A 521 -18.47 -9.42 28.61
C GLN A 521 -18.24 -8.70 29.94
N ASP A 522 -18.45 -7.39 29.93
CA ASP A 522 -18.46 -6.54 31.11
C ASP A 522 -19.81 -6.63 31.85
N VAL A 523 -19.88 -6.02 33.04
CA VAL A 523 -21.07 -6.03 33.92
C VAL A 523 -22.33 -5.44 33.28
N ASP A 524 -22.17 -4.61 32.25
CA ASP A 524 -23.25 -4.01 31.47
C ASP A 524 -23.65 -4.85 30.23
N GLY A 525 -22.98 -6.00 30.02
CA GLY A 525 -23.20 -6.93 28.92
C GLY A 525 -22.45 -6.57 27.63
N ARG A 526 -21.69 -5.47 27.59
CA ARG A 526 -20.88 -5.08 26.43
C ARG A 526 -19.52 -5.76 26.46
N SER A 527 -18.91 -5.98 25.31
CA SER A 527 -17.56 -6.56 25.22
C SER A 527 -16.52 -5.59 25.74
N ALA A 528 -15.50 -6.08 26.44
CA ALA A 528 -14.35 -5.30 26.88
C ALA A 528 -13.09 -6.16 26.91
N ILE A 529 -11.94 -5.50 26.83
CA ILE A 529 -10.63 -6.11 27.05
C ILE A 529 -10.26 -5.94 28.53
N PHE A 530 -9.92 -7.06 29.15
CA PHE A 530 -9.41 -7.15 30.51
C PHE A 530 -7.94 -7.61 30.50
N ALA A 531 -7.21 -7.31 31.56
CA ALA A 531 -5.89 -7.87 31.80
C ALA A 531 -5.79 -8.44 33.22
N VAL A 532 -5.11 -9.58 33.37
CA VAL A 532 -4.86 -10.22 34.66
C VAL A 532 -3.40 -10.67 34.75
N ALA A 533 -2.77 -10.42 35.90
CA ALA A 533 -1.43 -10.95 36.17
C ALA A 533 -1.50 -12.46 36.38
N VAL A 534 -0.52 -13.21 35.86
CA VAL A 534 -0.46 -14.67 36.03
C VAL A 534 0.09 -15.01 37.41
N SER A 535 -0.73 -14.78 38.44
CA SER A 535 -0.40 -15.09 39.83
C SER A 535 -1.65 -15.49 40.63
N PRO A 536 -1.51 -16.35 41.66
CA PRO A 536 -2.65 -16.79 42.44
C PRO A 536 -3.40 -15.63 43.09
N GLY A 537 -4.71 -15.53 42.83
CA GLY A 537 -5.60 -14.52 43.43
C GLY A 537 -5.56 -13.14 42.75
N ALA A 538 -4.81 -12.98 41.66
CA ALA A 538 -4.87 -11.77 40.84
C ALA A 538 -6.31 -11.50 40.38
N GLN A 539 -6.72 -10.23 40.46
CA GLN A 539 -8.02 -9.80 39.99
C GLN A 539 -7.87 -9.20 38.59
N PRO A 540 -8.82 -9.47 37.68
CA PRO A 540 -8.81 -8.87 36.36
C PRO A 540 -9.11 -7.37 36.44
N GLU A 541 -8.40 -6.60 35.64
CA GLU A 541 -8.57 -5.16 35.46
C GLU A 541 -9.18 -4.91 34.08
N ARG A 542 -10.18 -4.03 33.99
CA ARG A 542 -10.74 -3.60 32.70
C ARG A 542 -9.82 -2.56 32.06
N ILE A 543 -9.33 -2.86 30.86
CA ILE A 543 -8.37 -2.03 30.13
C ILE A 543 -9.09 -1.12 29.14
N VAL A 544 -9.89 -1.71 28.25
CA VAL A 544 -10.59 -0.96 27.18
C VAL A 544 -12.02 -1.50 27.05
N PRO A 545 -13.07 -0.67 27.25
CA PRO A 545 -14.46 -1.09 26.99
C PRO A 545 -14.73 -1.21 25.48
N ASP A 546 -15.84 -1.81 25.06
CA ASP A 546 -16.29 -1.85 23.66
C ASP A 546 -15.19 -2.31 22.68
N ALA A 547 -14.45 -3.38 23.05
CA ALA A 547 -13.32 -3.89 22.31
C ALA A 547 -13.16 -5.40 22.50
N VAL A 548 -12.68 -6.10 21.46
CA VAL A 548 -12.37 -7.53 21.47
C VAL A 548 -11.07 -7.83 20.72
N GLN A 549 -10.57 -9.06 20.80
CA GLN A 549 -9.39 -9.52 20.04
C GLN A 549 -8.11 -8.70 20.33
N PRO A 550 -7.66 -8.66 21.60
CA PRO A 550 -6.48 -7.90 21.98
C PRO A 550 -5.21 -8.41 21.27
N ALA A 551 -4.37 -7.46 20.85
CA ALA A 551 -3.01 -7.71 20.38
C ALA A 551 -2.08 -6.62 20.94
N VAL A 552 -1.23 -6.99 21.89
CA VAL A 552 -0.30 -6.08 22.56
C VAL A 552 0.91 -5.85 21.66
N GLN A 553 1.29 -4.59 21.48
CA GLN A 553 2.48 -4.21 20.73
C GLN A 553 3.74 -4.72 21.44
N PRO A 554 4.78 -5.20 20.72
CA PRO A 554 6.09 -5.45 21.31
C PRO A 554 6.57 -4.22 22.11
N GLY A 555 7.00 -4.44 23.37
CA GLY A 555 7.35 -3.38 24.31
C GLY A 555 6.20 -2.87 25.19
N GLY A 556 4.96 -3.21 24.88
CA GLY A 556 3.79 -2.99 25.75
C GLY A 556 3.27 -1.55 25.78
N GLU A 557 3.68 -0.68 24.87
CA GLU A 557 3.23 0.72 24.85
C GLU A 557 1.79 0.87 24.32
N ARG A 558 1.45 0.11 23.27
CA ARG A 558 0.12 0.15 22.65
C ARG A 558 -0.56 -1.22 22.64
N LEU A 559 -1.87 -1.19 22.61
CA LEU A 559 -2.75 -2.35 22.42
C LEU A 559 -3.58 -2.12 21.15
N ALA A 560 -3.55 -3.05 20.19
CA ALA A 560 -4.50 -3.08 19.08
C ALA A 560 -5.68 -4.01 19.41
N PHE A 561 -6.84 -3.75 18.82
CA PHE A 561 -8.04 -4.56 19.02
C PHE A 561 -9.06 -4.35 17.91
N HIS A 562 -10.00 -5.28 17.76
CA HIS A 562 -11.22 -5.04 16.99
C HIS A 562 -12.21 -4.25 17.85
N SER A 563 -12.60 -3.08 17.37
CA SER A 563 -13.47 -2.17 18.10
C SER A 563 -14.94 -2.51 17.86
N THR A 564 -15.73 -2.57 18.93
CA THR A 564 -17.18 -2.82 18.87
C THR A 564 -17.99 -1.55 19.13
N ARG A 565 -17.36 -0.38 19.04
CA ARG A 565 -18.03 0.92 19.19
C ARG A 565 -18.61 1.39 17.86
N ASP A 566 -19.83 1.91 17.90
CA ASP A 566 -20.52 2.44 16.72
C ASP A 566 -19.77 3.62 16.05
N ASP A 567 -19.02 4.40 16.83
CA ASP A 567 -18.28 5.59 16.36
C ASP A 567 -16.81 5.29 15.99
N MET A 568 -16.37 4.05 16.19
CA MET A 568 -15.00 3.63 15.94
C MET A 568 -15.01 2.16 15.52
N LEU A 569 -15.23 1.92 14.23
CA LEU A 569 -15.36 0.58 13.66
C LEU A 569 -14.05 0.13 12.99
N GLY A 570 -13.77 -1.16 13.05
CA GLY A 570 -12.55 -1.80 12.52
C GLY A 570 -11.47 -2.03 13.58
N VAL A 571 -10.20 -2.03 13.16
CA VAL A 571 -9.06 -2.20 14.05
C VAL A 571 -8.72 -0.86 14.70
N GLY A 572 -8.97 -0.78 16.01
CA GLY A 572 -8.60 0.34 16.87
C GLY A 572 -7.36 0.04 17.71
N GLY A 573 -6.95 1.04 18.47
CA GLY A 573 -5.85 0.91 19.41
C GLY A 573 -6.07 1.69 20.70
N PHE A 574 -5.18 1.45 21.67
CA PHE A 574 -5.15 2.11 22.95
C PHE A 574 -3.71 2.32 23.36
N ASP A 575 -3.33 3.57 23.60
CA ASP A 575 -2.05 3.94 24.17
C ASP A 575 -2.12 3.79 25.70
N GLN A 576 -1.30 2.90 26.25
CA GLN A 576 -1.36 2.58 27.68
C GLN A 576 -0.75 3.70 28.56
N ALA A 577 0.07 4.58 27.99
CA ALA A 577 0.71 5.66 28.72
C ALA A 577 -0.19 6.90 28.81
N THR A 578 -0.82 7.28 27.70
CA THR A 578 -1.72 8.45 27.65
C THR A 578 -3.17 8.10 28.00
N GLY A 579 -3.56 6.84 27.82
CA GLY A 579 -4.95 6.39 27.94
C GLY A 579 -5.81 6.76 26.72
N GLU A 580 -5.18 7.20 25.63
CA GLU A 580 -5.87 7.59 24.41
C GLU A 580 -6.26 6.37 23.57
N ARG A 581 -7.38 6.51 22.84
CA ARG A 581 -7.73 5.55 21.79
C ARG A 581 -7.12 5.97 20.47
N LEU A 582 -6.60 4.98 19.76
CA LEU A 582 -6.02 5.11 18.43
C LEU A 582 -6.97 4.46 17.42
N ARG A 583 -6.85 4.86 16.15
CA ARG A 583 -7.52 4.20 15.03
C ARG A 583 -6.48 3.73 14.03
N PHE A 584 -6.55 2.48 13.61
CA PHE A 584 -5.65 1.93 12.59
C PHE A 584 -6.38 1.60 11.29
N THR A 585 -7.67 1.26 11.35
CA THR A 585 -8.48 1.01 10.15
C THR A 585 -9.91 1.54 10.30
N TYR A 586 -10.64 1.54 9.18
CA TYR A 586 -11.96 2.17 9.08
C TYR A 586 -13.10 1.21 8.74
N ASN A 587 -12.80 0.03 8.19
CA ASN A 587 -13.83 -0.92 7.79
C ASN A 587 -14.27 -1.76 8.99
N ILE A 588 -15.58 -1.87 9.18
CA ILE A 588 -16.17 -2.60 10.31
C ILE A 588 -15.79 -4.08 10.31
N GLU A 589 -15.48 -4.65 9.15
CA GLU A 589 -15.10 -6.06 9.00
C GLU A 589 -13.64 -6.35 9.40
N ASP A 590 -12.83 -5.32 9.69
CA ASP A 590 -11.41 -5.48 9.99
C ASP A 590 -11.22 -6.01 11.41
N ALA A 591 -10.63 -7.20 11.52
CA ALA A 591 -10.53 -7.98 12.76
C ALA A 591 -9.21 -8.76 12.84
N PHE A 592 -8.94 -9.35 14.00
CA PHE A 592 -7.78 -10.20 14.28
C PHE A 592 -6.43 -9.53 14.05
N PRO A 593 -6.16 -8.38 14.71
CA PRO A 593 -4.89 -7.69 14.57
C PRO A 593 -3.72 -8.50 15.15
N THR A 594 -2.54 -8.40 14.54
CA THR A 594 -1.26 -8.90 15.05
C THR A 594 -0.15 -7.93 14.69
N TRP A 595 0.78 -7.70 15.61
CA TRP A 595 1.92 -6.79 15.41
C TRP A 595 3.09 -7.48 14.74
N ASN A 596 3.83 -6.73 13.94
CA ASN A 596 5.18 -7.14 13.53
C ASN A 596 6.19 -6.98 14.70
N PRO A 597 7.36 -7.61 14.63
CA PRO A 597 8.37 -7.55 15.71
C PRO A 597 8.83 -6.13 16.07
N ALA A 598 8.86 -5.23 15.09
CA ALA A 598 9.26 -3.84 15.29
C ALA A 598 8.15 -2.98 15.91
N GLY A 599 6.93 -3.50 16.06
CA GLY A 599 5.79 -2.77 16.60
C GLY A 599 5.31 -1.61 15.75
N ASN A 600 5.68 -1.53 14.47
CA ASN A 600 5.31 -0.42 13.58
C ASN A 600 4.32 -0.81 12.47
N ARG A 601 3.96 -2.10 12.35
CA ARG A 601 2.94 -2.58 11.42
C ARG A 601 1.99 -3.57 12.08
N LEU A 602 0.76 -3.57 11.58
CA LEU A 602 -0.28 -4.52 11.93
C LEU A 602 -0.62 -5.39 10.71
N PHE A 603 -0.75 -6.70 10.92
CA PHE A 603 -1.51 -7.59 10.03
C PHE A 603 -2.89 -7.81 10.64
N PHE A 604 -3.90 -8.00 9.80
CA PHE A 604 -5.26 -8.29 10.24
C PHE A 604 -6.03 -9.01 9.12
N ALA A 605 -7.26 -9.44 9.40
CA ALA A 605 -8.14 -10.06 8.41
C ALA A 605 -9.44 -9.27 8.24
N SER A 606 -10.03 -9.31 7.05
CA SER A 606 -11.25 -8.56 6.75
C SER A 606 -12.13 -9.27 5.72
N THR A 607 -13.45 -9.11 5.84
CA THR A 607 -14.46 -9.51 4.84
C THR A 607 -15.09 -8.31 4.12
N ARG A 608 -14.42 -7.14 4.12
CA ARG A 608 -14.94 -5.85 3.60
C ARG A 608 -15.49 -5.85 2.17
N TYR A 609 -15.20 -6.87 1.36
CA TYR A 609 -15.75 -7.01 0.01
C TYR A 609 -17.20 -7.54 -0.03
N GLY A 610 -17.78 -7.94 1.10
CA GLY A 610 -19.17 -8.40 1.18
C GLY A 610 -19.44 -9.76 0.51
N ASP A 611 -18.40 -10.44 0.01
CA ASP A 611 -18.47 -11.76 -0.62
C ASP A 611 -18.36 -12.92 0.37
N GLY A 612 -18.31 -12.60 1.67
CA GLY A 612 -18.15 -13.56 2.76
C GLY A 612 -16.79 -14.24 2.82
N ARG A 613 -15.82 -13.80 2.00
CA ARG A 613 -14.47 -14.36 1.97
C ARG A 613 -13.51 -13.46 2.74
N TRP A 614 -12.80 -14.08 3.66
CA TRP A 614 -11.76 -13.43 4.43
C TRP A 614 -10.50 -13.23 3.62
N ARG A 615 -9.90 -12.06 3.77
CA ARG A 615 -8.61 -11.71 3.21
C ARG A 615 -7.74 -11.11 4.29
N LEU A 616 -6.44 -11.29 4.16
CA LEU A 616 -5.41 -10.74 5.04
C LEU A 616 -4.98 -9.39 4.50
N TYR A 617 -4.74 -8.48 5.42
CA TYR A 617 -4.28 -7.13 5.14
C TYR A 617 -3.13 -6.74 6.05
N HIS A 618 -2.37 -5.72 5.66
CA HIS A 618 -1.47 -5.05 6.56
C HIS A 618 -1.57 -3.54 6.49
N VAL A 619 -1.25 -2.87 7.60
CA VAL A 619 -1.27 -1.40 7.72
C VAL A 619 -0.12 -0.92 8.61
N TRP A 620 0.30 0.33 8.42
CA TRP A 620 1.22 1.00 9.33
C TRP A 620 0.52 1.42 10.63
N ALA A 621 1.23 1.33 11.75
CA ALA A 621 0.68 1.62 13.07
C ALA A 621 0.77 3.10 13.49
N ASP A 622 1.14 3.98 12.56
CA ASP A 622 1.04 5.43 12.72
C ASP A 622 -0.38 5.95 12.42
N GLY A 623 -1.28 5.10 11.93
CA GLY A 623 -2.66 5.45 11.60
C GLY A 623 -2.81 6.21 10.29
N ASN A 624 -1.72 6.39 9.53
CA ASN A 624 -1.67 7.24 8.34
C ASN A 624 -1.53 6.45 7.02
N GLY A 625 -1.44 5.12 7.08
CA GLY A 625 -1.38 4.25 5.90
C GLY A 625 -2.71 3.55 5.61
N GLU A 626 -3.02 3.32 4.33
CA GLU A 626 -4.14 2.43 3.95
C GLU A 626 -3.75 0.96 4.16
N ALA A 627 -4.75 0.15 4.49
CA ALA A 627 -4.61 -1.28 4.58
C ALA A 627 -4.42 -1.94 3.20
N THR A 628 -3.29 -2.58 2.97
CA THR A 628 -2.97 -3.32 1.75
C THR A 628 -3.59 -4.72 1.77
N ASP A 629 -4.35 -5.12 0.75
CA ASP A 629 -4.85 -6.50 0.58
C ASP A 629 -3.69 -7.42 0.19
N MET A 630 -3.54 -8.52 0.91
CA MET A 630 -2.51 -9.51 0.66
C MET A 630 -3.03 -10.73 -0.09
N ARG A 631 -4.07 -11.38 0.44
CA ARG A 631 -4.59 -12.69 -0.03
C ARG A 631 -5.76 -13.18 0.81
N TYR A 632 -6.54 -14.12 0.26
CA TYR A 632 -7.46 -14.95 1.03
C TYR A 632 -6.81 -15.64 2.24
N GLY A 633 -7.38 -15.41 3.42
CA GLY A 633 -6.89 -16.00 4.66
C GLY A 633 -7.55 -15.39 5.89
N GLN A 634 -7.39 -16.07 7.02
CA GLN A 634 -7.95 -15.74 8.33
C GLN A 634 -6.90 -15.91 9.41
N ASP A 635 -7.17 -15.34 10.59
CA ASP A 635 -6.40 -15.55 11.81
C ASP A 635 -4.87 -15.39 11.63
N PRO A 636 -4.37 -14.23 11.15
CA PRO A 636 -2.95 -14.04 10.96
C PRO A 636 -2.21 -13.97 12.30
N ALA A 637 -1.02 -14.54 12.37
CA ALA A 637 -0.06 -14.31 13.44
C ALA A 637 1.33 -14.06 12.86
N TRP A 638 1.90 -12.90 13.20
CA TRP A 638 3.25 -12.53 12.78
C TRP A 638 4.28 -13.27 13.64
N HIS A 639 5.31 -13.81 12.99
CA HIS A 639 6.45 -14.41 13.66
C HIS A 639 7.17 -13.39 14.56
N PRO A 640 7.55 -13.77 15.80
CA PRO A 640 8.03 -12.81 16.81
C PRO A 640 9.34 -12.11 16.45
N ASN A 641 10.15 -12.69 15.55
CA ASN A 641 11.49 -12.20 15.22
C ASN A 641 11.83 -12.21 13.71
N ASP A 642 10.87 -12.50 12.84
CA ASP A 642 11.16 -12.69 11.40
C ASP A 642 10.00 -12.16 10.55
N ASN A 643 10.26 -11.95 9.26
CA ASN A 643 9.24 -11.59 8.29
C ASN A 643 8.46 -12.82 7.79
N LEU A 644 7.71 -13.45 8.69
CA LEU A 644 6.92 -14.64 8.39
C LEU A 644 5.56 -14.55 9.09
N ILE A 645 4.50 -14.87 8.38
CA ILE A 645 3.12 -14.88 8.83
C ILE A 645 2.62 -16.32 8.79
N VAL A 646 2.03 -16.79 9.88
CA VAL A 646 1.18 -17.99 9.87
C VAL A 646 -0.28 -17.56 9.83
N TYR A 647 -1.10 -18.26 9.05
CA TYR A 647 -2.51 -17.92 8.89
C TYR A 647 -3.33 -19.15 8.51
N LYS A 648 -4.64 -19.08 8.73
CA LYS A 648 -5.59 -20.07 8.20
C LYS A 648 -5.89 -19.76 6.74
N GLY A 649 -5.71 -20.73 5.86
CA GLY A 649 -5.91 -20.54 4.42
C GLY A 649 -6.14 -21.83 3.66
N CYS A 650 -6.33 -21.71 2.35
CA CYS A 650 -6.46 -22.83 1.42
C CYS A 650 -5.61 -22.58 0.19
N ASP A 651 -5.13 -23.63 -0.47
CA ASP A 651 -4.48 -23.56 -1.79
C ASP A 651 -5.31 -22.76 -2.82
N ASP A 652 -4.71 -22.41 -3.96
CA ASP A 652 -5.36 -21.51 -4.93
C ASP A 652 -6.66 -22.09 -5.52
N ALA A 653 -6.79 -23.43 -5.52
CA ALA A 653 -8.00 -24.11 -5.93
C ALA A 653 -9.08 -24.18 -4.83
N GLY A 654 -8.75 -23.81 -3.59
CA GLY A 654 -9.63 -23.88 -2.42
C GLY A 654 -9.91 -25.30 -1.91
N GLY A 655 -9.19 -26.30 -2.41
CA GLY A 655 -9.40 -27.73 -2.11
C GLY A 655 -8.58 -28.26 -0.93
N HIS A 656 -7.49 -27.58 -0.57
CA HIS A 656 -6.57 -27.99 0.49
C HIS A 656 -6.39 -26.86 1.51
N CYS A 657 -7.16 -26.93 2.60
CA CYS A 657 -7.17 -25.93 3.65
C CYS A 657 -6.44 -26.39 4.92
N GLY A 658 -5.94 -25.43 5.69
CA GLY A 658 -5.25 -25.64 6.95
C GLY A 658 -4.49 -24.40 7.37
N LEU A 659 -3.37 -24.58 8.07
CA LEU A 659 -2.44 -23.50 8.36
C LEU A 659 -1.41 -23.36 7.25
N TRP A 660 -1.13 -22.11 6.89
CA TRP A 660 -0.20 -21.73 5.83
C TRP A 660 0.80 -20.72 6.36
N LEU A 661 1.97 -20.71 5.73
CA LEU A 661 3.03 -19.77 5.97
C LEU A 661 3.23 -18.90 4.74
N MET A 662 3.51 -17.62 4.93
CA MET A 662 3.93 -16.68 3.89
C MET A 662 4.76 -15.56 4.50
N ARG A 663 5.49 -14.80 3.68
CA ARG A 663 6.11 -13.53 4.10
C ARG A 663 5.08 -12.40 4.17
N SER A 664 5.40 -11.27 4.81
CA SER A 664 4.48 -10.12 4.88
C SER A 664 4.17 -9.49 3.53
N ASP A 665 4.99 -9.76 2.51
CA ASP A 665 4.81 -9.34 1.10
C ASP A 665 3.98 -10.37 0.31
N GLY A 666 3.49 -11.43 0.96
CA GLY A 666 2.69 -12.50 0.35
C GLY A 666 3.51 -13.59 -0.36
N ALA A 667 4.84 -13.46 -0.41
CA ALA A 667 5.74 -14.44 -1.03
C ALA A 667 6.02 -15.67 -0.13
N ASP A 668 6.79 -16.63 -0.66
CA ASP A 668 7.20 -17.88 0.01
C ASP A 668 6.06 -18.68 0.66
N ARG A 669 4.92 -18.67 -0.03
CA ARG A 669 3.72 -19.32 0.45
C ARG A 669 3.87 -20.84 0.45
N ARG A 670 3.58 -21.48 1.60
CA ARG A 670 3.61 -22.94 1.74
C ARG A 670 2.66 -23.45 2.82
N PRO A 671 2.09 -24.67 2.67
CA PRO A 671 1.28 -25.26 3.73
C PRO A 671 2.15 -25.64 4.93
N LEU A 672 1.57 -25.51 6.13
CA LEU A 672 2.13 -25.98 7.41
C LEU A 672 1.32 -27.17 7.94
N THR A 673 -0.01 -27.14 7.77
CA THR A 673 -0.91 -28.26 8.06
C THR A 673 -1.91 -28.45 6.91
N ASP A 674 -2.62 -29.56 6.92
CA ASP A 674 -3.52 -30.02 5.85
C ASP A 674 -4.96 -30.30 6.32
N ASN A 675 -5.34 -29.80 7.51
CA ASN A 675 -6.68 -29.96 8.06
C ASN A 675 -7.45 -28.63 8.09
N ALA A 676 -8.60 -28.58 7.41
CA ALA A 676 -9.43 -27.39 7.26
C ALA A 676 -10.00 -26.84 8.59
N GLY A 677 -10.07 -27.68 9.63
CA GLY A 677 -10.48 -27.28 10.98
C GLY A 677 -9.42 -26.49 11.74
N ASP A 678 -8.16 -26.51 11.30
CA ASP A 678 -7.07 -25.81 11.98
C ASP A 678 -7.25 -24.28 11.87
N ALA A 679 -7.21 -23.58 13.00
CA ALA A 679 -7.51 -22.16 13.13
C ALA A 679 -6.74 -21.49 14.30
N ARG A 680 -6.78 -20.16 14.35
CA ARG A 680 -6.16 -19.34 15.43
C ARG A 680 -4.71 -19.71 15.77
N PRO A 681 -3.81 -19.71 14.77
CA PRO A 681 -2.41 -20.00 15.02
C PRO A 681 -1.74 -18.88 15.84
N ARG A 682 -0.82 -19.23 16.72
CA ARG A 682 0.09 -18.30 17.43
C ARG A 682 1.48 -18.90 17.50
N TRP A 683 2.50 -18.08 17.26
CA TRP A 683 3.88 -18.50 17.35
C TRP A 683 4.31 -18.72 18.80
N THR A 684 5.21 -19.67 19.02
CA THR A 684 6.01 -19.68 20.24
C THR A 684 7.01 -18.51 20.23
N PRO A 685 7.42 -17.96 21.39
CA PRO A 685 8.31 -16.80 21.42
C PRO A 685 9.66 -16.99 20.70
N ASN A 686 10.14 -18.23 20.65
CA ASN A 686 11.36 -18.60 19.90
C ASN A 686 11.13 -18.82 18.40
N GLY A 687 9.89 -18.88 17.91
CA GLY A 687 9.58 -19.02 16.49
C GLY A 687 9.62 -20.44 15.91
N ASP A 688 10.00 -21.45 16.69
CA ASP A 688 10.21 -22.82 16.19
C ASP A 688 8.91 -23.65 16.07
N ALA A 689 7.80 -23.17 16.65
CA ALA A 689 6.52 -23.87 16.65
C ALA A 689 5.33 -22.90 16.62
N VAL A 690 4.18 -23.45 16.26
CA VAL A 690 2.89 -22.75 16.23
C VAL A 690 1.89 -23.53 17.08
N ILE A 691 1.29 -22.87 18.09
CA ILE A 691 0.12 -23.37 18.81
C ILE A 691 -1.14 -22.97 18.06
N PHE A 692 -2.14 -23.84 17.98
CA PHE A 692 -3.38 -23.58 17.24
C PHE A 692 -4.53 -24.41 17.82
N MET A 693 -5.76 -24.16 17.35
CA MET A 693 -6.94 -24.96 17.72
C MET A 693 -7.54 -25.66 16.51
N SER A 694 -8.20 -26.79 16.72
CA SER A 694 -8.84 -27.56 15.64
C SER A 694 -10.10 -28.28 16.13
N ASP A 695 -11.17 -28.25 15.35
CA ASP A 695 -12.44 -28.95 15.62
C ASP A 695 -12.59 -30.26 14.83
N GLN A 696 -11.86 -30.40 13.72
CA GLN A 696 -11.97 -31.55 12.80
C GLN A 696 -10.96 -32.67 13.07
N ARG A 697 -10.04 -32.48 14.02
CA ARG A 697 -9.07 -33.52 14.39
C ARG A 697 -9.70 -34.58 15.30
N ASP A 698 -10.47 -34.16 16.31
CA ASP A 698 -11.07 -35.07 17.31
C ASP A 698 -12.57 -34.81 17.61
N GLY A 699 -13.21 -33.84 16.94
CA GLY A 699 -14.67 -33.65 16.94
C GLY A 699 -15.23 -32.57 17.90
N ASN A 700 -14.36 -31.94 18.68
CA ASN A 700 -14.59 -30.73 19.48
C ASN A 700 -13.34 -29.82 19.37
N TRP A 701 -13.43 -28.57 19.84
CA TRP A 701 -12.28 -27.68 19.81
C TRP A 701 -11.23 -28.11 20.81
N GLU A 702 -10.04 -28.43 20.29
CA GLU A 702 -8.86 -28.80 21.08
C GLU A 702 -7.64 -28.01 20.65
N ILE A 703 -6.63 -27.96 21.51
CA ILE A 703 -5.38 -27.23 21.31
C ILE A 703 -4.28 -28.17 20.85
N TYR A 704 -3.54 -27.72 19.84
CA TYR A 704 -2.46 -28.45 19.20
C TYR A 704 -1.22 -27.58 19.06
N LEU A 705 -0.08 -28.23 18.92
CA LEU A 705 1.22 -27.61 18.64
C LEU A 705 1.82 -28.25 17.39
N VAL A 706 2.24 -27.44 16.41
CA VAL A 706 2.97 -27.91 15.23
C VAL A 706 4.40 -27.36 15.22
N MET A 707 5.38 -28.26 15.07
CA MET A 707 6.79 -27.88 14.87
C MET A 707 7.00 -27.42 13.42
N THR A 708 7.50 -26.22 13.20
CA THR A 708 7.56 -25.64 11.84
C THR A 708 8.63 -26.28 10.96
N ALA A 709 9.71 -26.79 11.58
CA ALA A 709 10.79 -27.48 10.88
C ALA A 709 10.40 -28.89 10.38
N THR A 710 9.49 -29.58 11.08
CA THR A 710 9.15 -30.99 10.78
C THR A 710 7.70 -31.21 10.37
N GLY A 711 6.81 -30.23 10.57
CA GLY A 711 5.37 -30.37 10.39
C GLY A 711 4.71 -31.30 11.42
N THR A 712 5.41 -31.67 12.50
CA THR A 712 4.89 -32.62 13.50
C THR A 712 3.84 -31.94 14.37
N VAL A 713 2.60 -32.44 14.32
CA VAL A 713 1.47 -31.97 15.14
C VAL A 713 1.35 -32.82 16.41
N THR A 714 1.21 -32.16 17.56
CA THR A 714 0.99 -32.76 18.88
C THR A 714 -0.27 -32.17 19.50
N GLN A 715 -1.17 -33.02 19.98
CA GLN A 715 -2.34 -32.59 20.76
C GLN A 715 -1.93 -32.24 22.20
N LEU A 716 -2.39 -31.10 22.70
CA LEU A 716 -2.08 -30.61 24.04
C LEU A 716 -3.25 -30.76 25.02
N THR A 717 -4.49 -30.72 24.53
CA THR A 717 -5.72 -30.91 25.31
C THR A 717 -6.56 -32.05 24.74
N ASP A 718 -7.28 -32.74 25.63
CA ASP A 718 -8.22 -33.82 25.33
C ASP A 718 -9.28 -33.79 26.43
N HIS A 719 -10.38 -33.08 26.17
CA HIS A 719 -11.47 -32.89 27.11
C HIS A 719 -12.79 -32.70 26.36
N PRO A 720 -13.95 -33.21 26.84
CA PRO A 720 -15.26 -32.99 26.19
C PRO A 720 -15.74 -31.52 26.09
N ALA A 721 -14.94 -30.57 26.56
CA ALA A 721 -15.24 -29.13 26.55
C ALA A 721 -14.68 -28.52 25.26
N ASP A 722 -15.04 -27.28 24.97
CA ASP A 722 -14.34 -26.52 23.94
C ASP A 722 -13.13 -25.83 24.55
N ASP A 723 -11.93 -26.16 24.04
CA ASP A 723 -10.66 -25.55 24.38
C ASP A 723 -10.13 -24.76 23.16
N GLY A 724 -9.92 -23.45 23.30
CA GLY A 724 -9.51 -22.63 22.15
C GLY A 724 -8.94 -21.27 22.48
N LEU A 725 -8.73 -20.46 21.44
CA LEU A 725 -8.00 -19.17 21.49
C LEU A 725 -6.64 -19.26 22.20
N PRO A 726 -5.77 -20.21 21.81
CA PRO A 726 -4.54 -20.47 22.53
C PRO A 726 -3.52 -19.34 22.36
N VAL A 727 -2.74 -19.08 23.41
CA VAL A 727 -1.54 -18.22 23.40
C VAL A 727 -0.41 -18.85 24.21
N VAL A 728 0.82 -18.41 23.97
CA VAL A 728 2.02 -18.93 24.64
C VAL A 728 2.56 -17.87 25.60
N SER A 729 3.08 -18.29 26.76
CA SER A 729 3.73 -17.39 27.70
C SER A 729 5.00 -16.76 27.09
N PRO A 730 5.40 -15.54 27.51
CA PRO A 730 6.59 -14.86 26.98
C PRO A 730 7.88 -15.67 27.15
N ASP A 731 7.98 -16.46 28.21
CA ASP A 731 9.11 -17.37 28.48
C ASP A 731 9.05 -18.69 27.67
N GLY A 732 7.97 -18.91 26.91
CA GLY A 732 7.76 -20.08 26.08
C GLY A 732 7.49 -21.38 26.85
N THR A 733 7.26 -21.33 28.16
CA THR A 733 7.11 -22.54 28.99
C THR A 733 5.68 -23.02 29.17
N SER A 734 4.70 -22.14 28.95
CA SER A 734 3.29 -22.36 29.25
C SER A 734 2.39 -21.91 28.10
N ALA A 735 1.18 -22.43 28.06
CA ALA A 735 0.09 -22.00 27.18
C ALA A 735 -1.08 -21.52 28.02
N ALA A 736 -1.80 -20.50 27.53
CA ALA A 736 -3.09 -20.07 28.04
C ALA A 736 -4.18 -20.22 26.97
N PHE A 737 -5.42 -20.44 27.39
CA PHE A 737 -6.54 -20.67 26.48
C PHE A 737 -7.89 -20.48 27.19
N VAL A 738 -8.96 -20.29 26.41
CA VAL A 738 -10.33 -20.28 26.93
C VAL A 738 -10.87 -21.71 26.97
N SER A 739 -11.59 -22.05 28.02
CA SER A 739 -12.24 -23.36 28.15
C SER A 739 -13.55 -23.27 28.91
N ASN A 740 -14.57 -24.02 28.47
CA ASN A 740 -15.89 -24.12 29.11
C ASN A 740 -16.05 -25.35 30.02
N ARG A 741 -14.94 -25.98 30.41
CA ARG A 741 -14.93 -27.22 31.21
C ARG A 741 -15.58 -27.13 32.61
N GLU A 742 -15.73 -25.92 33.15
CA GLU A 742 -16.32 -25.67 34.47
C GLU A 742 -17.48 -24.67 34.35
N ASN A 743 -18.74 -25.13 34.32
CA ASN A 743 -19.98 -24.32 34.41
C ASN A 743 -19.83 -22.82 34.05
N GLY A 744 -19.37 -22.54 32.81
CA GLY A 744 -18.95 -21.22 32.35
C GLY A 744 -17.58 -21.25 31.67
N TRP A 745 -17.22 -20.17 31.00
CA TRP A 745 -15.91 -19.98 30.40
C TRP A 745 -14.91 -19.44 31.43
N ALA A 746 -13.66 -19.86 31.31
CA ALA A 746 -12.54 -19.33 32.07
C ALA A 746 -11.27 -19.29 31.21
N ILE A 747 -10.30 -18.47 31.62
CA ILE A 747 -8.92 -18.56 31.13
C ILE A 747 -8.23 -19.67 31.91
N TRP A 748 -7.60 -20.59 31.20
CA TRP A 748 -6.83 -21.68 31.75
C TRP A 748 -5.38 -21.58 31.33
N THR A 749 -4.49 -22.15 32.13
CA THR A 749 -3.05 -22.21 31.86
C THR A 749 -2.55 -23.65 31.99
N MET A 750 -1.56 -24.04 31.20
CA MET A 750 -0.92 -25.36 31.26
C MET A 750 0.54 -25.29 30.76
N PRO A 751 1.38 -26.31 31.02
CA PRO A 751 2.69 -26.40 30.37
C PRO A 751 2.57 -26.52 28.85
N ILE A 752 3.46 -25.86 28.09
CA ILE A 752 3.43 -25.85 26.61
C ILE A 752 3.61 -27.23 25.97
N ARG A 753 4.17 -28.18 26.71
CA ARG A 753 4.35 -29.59 26.28
C ARG A 753 3.16 -30.49 26.64
N GLY A 754 2.03 -29.90 27.03
CA GLY A 754 0.89 -30.60 27.58
C GLY A 754 1.07 -30.92 29.07
N GLY A 755 -0.04 -31.20 29.74
CA GLY A 755 -0.06 -31.49 31.17
C GLY A 755 -1.36 -31.06 31.84
N THR A 756 -1.35 -31.00 33.16
CA THR A 756 -2.53 -30.56 33.92
C THR A 756 -2.77 -29.07 33.69
N ALA A 757 -3.94 -28.74 33.13
CA ALA A 757 -4.39 -27.37 32.98
C ALA A 757 -5.09 -26.87 34.26
N THR A 758 -4.82 -25.63 34.64
CA THR A 758 -5.35 -24.96 35.84
C THR A 758 -6.10 -23.68 35.51
N SER A 759 -7.26 -23.49 36.13
CA SER A 759 -8.10 -22.30 35.94
C SER A 759 -7.41 -21.10 36.54
N LEU A 760 -7.26 -20.03 35.76
CA LEU A 760 -6.64 -18.79 36.19
C LEU A 760 -7.71 -17.78 36.63
N VAL A 761 -8.65 -17.48 35.74
CA VAL A 761 -9.72 -16.51 36.01
C VAL A 761 -11.03 -16.93 35.34
N PRO A 762 -12.15 -16.98 36.08
CA PRO A 762 -13.46 -17.18 35.48
C PRO A 762 -13.87 -15.93 34.68
N ILE A 763 -14.38 -16.12 33.46
CA ILE A 763 -14.86 -15.04 32.60
C ILE A 763 -16.38 -15.09 32.39
N GLY A 764 -17.04 -16.19 32.75
CA GLY A 764 -18.50 -16.31 32.74
C GLY A 764 -19.05 -16.76 31.39
N GLU A 765 -20.12 -16.14 30.91
CA GLU A 765 -20.65 -16.44 29.57
C GLU A 765 -19.80 -15.74 28.50
N LEU A 766 -19.52 -16.44 27.41
CA LEU A 766 -18.72 -15.94 26.29
C LEU A 766 -19.45 -16.20 24.97
N PRO A 767 -20.48 -15.41 24.64
CA PRO A 767 -21.18 -15.56 23.37
C PRO A 767 -20.26 -15.23 22.20
N ASN A 768 -20.48 -15.92 21.08
CA ASN A 768 -19.60 -15.86 19.90
C ASN A 768 -18.12 -15.97 20.30
N TRP A 769 -17.76 -16.94 21.14
CA TRP A 769 -16.41 -17.03 21.69
C TRP A 769 -15.30 -17.08 20.62
N LEU A 770 -15.60 -17.54 19.40
CA LEU A 770 -14.69 -17.47 18.26
C LEU A 770 -14.37 -16.02 17.83
N GLU A 771 -15.22 -15.04 18.09
CA GLU A 771 -14.97 -13.61 17.83
C GLU A 771 -14.14 -12.94 18.94
N GLN A 772 -13.75 -13.70 19.97
CA GLN A 772 -12.95 -13.22 21.09
C GLN A 772 -11.45 -13.44 20.83
N GLY A 773 -10.61 -12.95 21.73
CA GLY A 773 -9.17 -13.18 21.67
C GLY A 773 -8.49 -13.13 23.03
N VAL A 774 -7.28 -13.69 23.05
CA VAL A 774 -6.38 -13.71 24.20
C VAL A 774 -4.99 -13.30 23.68
N ASP A 775 -4.21 -12.62 24.53
CA ASP A 775 -2.80 -12.32 24.32
C ASP A 775 -2.03 -12.41 25.64
N TRP A 776 -0.74 -12.71 25.59
CA TRP A 776 0.10 -12.88 26.80
C TRP A 776 1.47 -12.21 26.59
N THR A 777 1.74 -11.21 27.44
CA THR A 777 2.97 -10.39 27.41
C THR A 777 3.62 -10.33 28.80
N GLU A 778 4.82 -9.75 28.90
CA GLU A 778 5.63 -9.64 30.15
C GLU A 778 5.06 -8.68 31.21
#